data_AF-A0A286FRH3-F1
#
_entry.id   AF-A0A286FRH3-F1
#
_cell.length_a   1.000
_cell.length_b   1.000
_cell.length_c   1.000
_cell.angle_alpha   90.00
_cell.angle_beta   90.00
_cell.angle_gamma   90.00
#
_symmetry.space_group_name_H-M   'P 1'
#
loop_
_entity.id
_entity.type
_entity.pdbx_description
1 polymer ?
#
loop_
_entity_poly.entity_id
_entity_poly.type
_entity_poly.pdbx_seq_one_letter_code
_entity_poly.pdbx_strand_id
1 'polypeptide(L)'
;MLGSTHGTLTTDSRRARVIACGEQRPGPVVHDQVDDLDVSGRPLYADVPDLARFFRPESLAVIGASDAEGRPNTGITRQLLSWAERVGARVHPVHPTRPSVFGIPCTASITDLPEQVDLAVLLVADPLPVIEELAETKVRFAVAFASGFAETGEAGAEAQRRLADAVRRSGLRLLGPNTNLNAFERFRDDLDGPAIALITQSGHQGRPLFALQELGIRLSHWAPTGNEADLESADFISWFAEQPEVGAIACYVEGIKDGRAFLLAADRAARRKVPVVAVKVGRTEAGARTAASHTGKLTGADDVVDAAMRQYGVIRVDGLDELQDTASLLARARTPQADGVVVYSISGGTGAHVADLAAGLGLRLPTLSPDRQAELHQWIPEYLSVANPVDNGGHPVGDWRGRKIIDAILADPEVGVLICPVTGPFPPLSDKLVRDLVEAAEETDKLVCVVWGSPVGTEPAYREVLLGSSRVATFRTVGNCLTAVRAWLDHHHFVSDYHSPFDEAPRTPSPSFRKADALMRPGQQLSEHAAKQLLRAYGIRVPREQLVTSAAAAVRAAAQVGYPVVMKASGAQIAHKTELGLVKIGLTSASQVRDAYRELTDIARYEGVSLDGVLVCQMVEQGVEMVVGVTHDELFGPTVTVGLGGVLVEVLHDAAVRVPPFGEEQARDMLTELRGRALLDGVRGRPPADLDALVEVVLRVQRMALELGGQLAELDINPLMVLPRGQGAVALDALVVCR
;
A
#
# COMPACT_ATOMS: atom_id res chain seq x y z
N MET A 1 20.66 27.38 -45.18
CA MET A 1 20.92 28.83 -45.20
C MET A 1 21.28 29.25 -43.78
N LEU A 2 22.50 29.79 -43.60
CA LEU A 2 23.04 30.66 -42.52
C LEU A 2 22.44 30.50 -41.11
N GLY A 3 23.14 30.22 -40.00
CA GLY A 3 24.56 30.15 -39.59
C GLY A 3 24.54 29.97 -38.06
N SER A 4 25.49 29.30 -37.41
CA SER A 4 26.64 29.96 -36.76
C SER A 4 27.46 28.94 -35.92
N THR A 5 28.75 28.83 -36.28
CA THR A 5 30.01 28.63 -35.51
C THR A 5 30.08 27.58 -34.36
N HIS A 6 30.75 26.42 -34.54
CA HIS A 6 32.21 26.13 -34.56
C HIS A 6 32.88 26.06 -33.17
N GLY A 7 33.22 24.83 -32.75
CA GLY A 7 34.25 24.56 -31.76
C GLY A 7 35.62 24.28 -32.41
N THR A 8 36.69 24.40 -31.63
CA THR A 8 37.76 23.39 -31.40
C THR A 8 39.04 24.02 -30.82
N LEU A 9 39.81 23.15 -30.13
CA LEU A 9 41.26 23.20 -29.80
C LEU A 9 41.70 23.67 -28.39
N THR A 10 41.86 22.65 -27.53
CA THR A 10 43.02 22.27 -26.69
C THR A 10 44.12 23.30 -26.37
N THR A 11 44.52 23.41 -25.10
CA THR A 11 45.94 23.43 -24.68
C THR A 11 46.09 23.01 -23.21
N ASP A 12 47.10 22.18 -22.97
CA ASP A 12 47.46 21.51 -21.73
C ASP A 12 48.44 22.38 -20.91
N SER A 13 48.32 22.42 -19.58
CA SER A 13 49.48 22.66 -18.69
C SER A 13 49.20 22.23 -17.24
N ARG A 14 49.85 21.12 -16.87
CA ARG A 14 49.93 20.46 -15.56
C ARG A 14 50.07 21.42 -14.36
N ARG A 15 49.35 21.11 -13.27
CA ARG A 15 49.90 20.62 -11.98
C ARG A 15 48.78 20.45 -10.95
N ALA A 16 48.48 19.20 -10.60
CA ALA A 16 47.88 18.89 -9.29
C ALA A 16 48.50 17.61 -8.73
N ARG A 17 48.92 17.74 -7.47
CA ARG A 17 49.66 16.78 -6.66
C ARG A 17 48.78 15.58 -6.32
N VAL A 18 49.30 14.38 -6.54
CA VAL A 18 48.82 13.16 -5.92
C VAL A 18 49.16 13.20 -4.43
N ILE A 19 48.15 13.06 -3.56
CA ILE A 19 48.31 12.52 -2.21
C ILE A 19 47.34 11.33 -2.14
N ALA A 20 47.91 10.17 -1.87
CA ALA A 20 47.18 8.94 -1.60
C ALA A 20 46.83 8.81 -0.11
N CYS A 21 45.86 7.93 0.15
CA CYS A 21 45.48 7.28 1.42
C CYS A 21 44.26 7.86 2.16
N GLY A 22 43.23 7.02 2.22
CA GLY A 22 42.07 7.15 3.10
C GLY A 22 40.97 6.17 2.70
N GLU A 23 41.20 4.86 2.91
CA GLU A 23 40.13 3.86 2.87
C GLU A 23 38.99 4.29 3.80
N GLN A 24 37.82 4.63 3.24
CA GLN A 24 36.58 4.69 4.00
C GLN A 24 35.87 3.34 3.89
N ARG A 25 35.64 2.76 5.06
CA ARG A 25 34.97 1.48 5.29
C ARG A 25 33.55 1.50 4.69
N PRO A 26 33.04 0.39 4.14
CA PRO A 26 31.63 0.27 3.79
C PRO A 26 30.79 -0.04 5.05
N GLY A 27 29.80 0.80 5.30
CA GLY A 27 28.69 0.65 6.26
C GLY A 27 28.10 2.02 6.63
N PRO A 28 26.78 2.21 6.86
CA PRO A 28 25.66 1.25 6.97
C PRO A 28 24.52 1.47 5.93
N VAL A 29 23.49 0.62 5.96
CA VAL A 29 22.20 0.75 5.23
C VAL A 29 21.09 0.47 6.27
N VAL A 30 20.00 1.23 6.45
CA VAL A 30 19.53 2.53 5.93
C VAL A 30 19.34 3.47 7.13
N HIS A 31 19.87 4.70 7.07
CA HIS A 31 19.35 5.96 7.66
C HIS A 31 20.41 7.09 7.67
N ASP A 32 21.67 6.84 7.32
CA ASP A 32 22.76 7.82 7.50
C ASP A 32 23.47 8.30 6.21
N GLN A 33 22.81 8.26 5.05
CA GLN A 33 23.13 9.17 3.94
C GLN A 33 21.95 10.12 3.70
N VAL A 34 21.90 11.12 4.59
CA VAL A 34 20.97 12.23 4.60
C VAL A 34 21.38 13.23 3.54
N ASP A 35 20.67 13.30 2.42
CA ASP A 35 20.63 14.53 1.63
C ASP A 35 19.25 14.84 1.00
N ASP A 36 18.28 13.91 1.04
CA ASP A 36 16.90 14.21 0.60
C ASP A 36 15.83 13.77 1.62
N LEU A 37 15.57 14.65 2.59
CA LEU A 37 14.50 14.53 3.58
C LEU A 37 13.36 15.48 3.22
N ASP A 38 12.13 15.10 3.59
CA ASP A 38 11.03 16.03 3.58
C ASP A 38 11.14 17.05 4.73
N VAL A 39 10.25 18.03 4.73
CA VAL A 39 10.19 19.09 5.74
C VAL A 39 10.01 18.56 7.18
N SER A 40 9.52 17.33 7.35
CA SER A 40 9.36 16.67 8.65
C SER A 40 10.64 15.94 9.10
N GLY A 41 11.67 15.88 8.26
CA GLY A 41 12.91 15.15 8.50
C GLY A 41 12.83 13.66 8.17
N ARG A 42 11.77 13.21 7.46
CA ARG A 42 11.63 11.80 7.05
C ARG A 42 12.23 11.58 5.65
N PRO A 43 12.80 10.39 5.38
CA PRO A 43 13.47 10.09 4.11
C PRO A 43 12.49 10.12 2.93
N LEU A 44 12.88 10.76 1.81
CA LEU A 44 12.10 10.75 0.56
C LEU A 44 12.44 9.60 -0.37
N TYR A 45 13.57 8.96 -0.13
CA TYR A 45 14.02 7.76 -0.83
C TYR A 45 14.63 6.81 0.18
N ALA A 46 14.54 5.51 -0.08
CA ALA A 46 15.23 4.48 0.69
C ALA A 46 16.21 3.75 -0.23
N ASP A 47 17.44 3.54 0.21
CA ASP A 47 18.38 2.70 -0.54
C ASP A 47 17.83 1.28 -0.68
N VAL A 48 18.08 0.66 -1.83
CA VAL A 48 17.76 -0.76 -2.03
C VAL A 48 18.91 -1.57 -1.44
N PRO A 49 18.69 -2.42 -0.42
CA PRO A 49 19.73 -3.32 0.01
C PRO A 49 20.08 -4.28 -1.13
N ASP A 50 21.36 -4.43 -1.44
CA ASP A 50 21.81 -5.44 -2.42
C ASP A 50 21.71 -6.84 -1.81
N LEU A 51 20.58 -7.51 -2.05
CA LEU A 51 20.29 -8.86 -1.58
C LEU A 51 20.79 -9.95 -2.54
N ALA A 52 21.56 -9.62 -3.58
CA ALA A 52 22.04 -10.62 -4.54
C ALA A 52 22.89 -11.70 -3.87
N ARG A 53 23.79 -11.30 -2.96
CA ARG A 53 24.64 -12.22 -2.18
C ARG A 53 23.89 -12.97 -1.08
N PHE A 54 22.70 -12.52 -0.69
CA PHE A 54 21.83 -13.26 0.21
C PHE A 54 21.19 -14.47 -0.52
N PHE A 55 20.58 -14.25 -1.68
CA PHE A 55 19.91 -15.32 -2.44
C PHE A 55 20.87 -16.20 -3.26
N ARG A 56 22.03 -15.67 -3.66
CA ARG A 56 23.07 -16.37 -4.42
C ARG A 56 24.46 -16.09 -3.83
N PRO A 57 24.78 -16.62 -2.63
CA PRO A 57 26.10 -16.47 -2.03
C PRO A 57 27.16 -17.28 -2.79
N GLU A 58 28.42 -16.83 -2.78
CA GLU A 58 29.56 -17.64 -3.18
C GLU A 58 30.11 -18.48 -2.02
N SER A 59 29.89 -18.02 -0.79
CA SER A 59 30.37 -18.67 0.44
C SER A 59 29.32 -18.63 1.55
N LEU A 60 29.04 -19.79 2.14
CA LEU A 60 28.05 -20.03 3.18
C LEU A 60 28.72 -20.62 4.43
N ALA A 61 28.59 -19.95 5.57
CA ALA A 61 28.92 -20.55 6.87
C ALA A 61 27.66 -21.12 7.55
N VAL A 62 27.76 -22.34 8.10
CA VAL A 62 26.66 -22.97 8.86
C VAL A 62 27.12 -23.16 10.30
N ILE A 63 26.67 -22.28 11.19
CA ILE A 63 27.07 -22.25 12.60
C ILE A 63 26.12 -23.14 13.40
N GLY A 64 26.66 -24.13 14.10
CA GLY A 64 25.85 -25.17 14.75
C GLY A 64 25.42 -26.30 13.80
N ALA A 65 26.17 -26.47 12.70
CA ALA A 65 26.00 -27.59 11.76
C ALA A 65 26.07 -28.94 12.47
N SER A 66 25.24 -29.89 12.03
CA SER A 66 25.17 -31.23 12.64
C SER A 66 24.88 -32.29 11.59
N ASP A 67 25.48 -33.47 11.77
CA ASP A 67 25.15 -34.72 11.08
C ASP A 67 24.68 -35.82 12.05
N ALA A 68 24.44 -35.47 13.32
CA ALA A 68 23.94 -36.42 14.32
C ALA A 68 22.48 -36.83 14.03
N GLU A 69 22.20 -38.13 14.02
CA GLU A 69 20.85 -38.64 13.82
C GLU A 69 19.86 -38.12 14.88
N GLY A 70 18.61 -37.91 14.46
CA GLY A 70 17.51 -37.49 15.34
C GLY A 70 17.52 -36.02 15.79
N ARG A 71 18.50 -35.19 15.39
CA ARG A 71 18.52 -33.75 15.70
C ARG A 71 17.88 -32.92 14.59
N PRO A 72 17.04 -31.90 14.91
CA PRO A 72 16.52 -30.96 13.92
C PRO A 72 17.62 -30.32 13.08
N ASN A 73 18.70 -29.83 13.70
CA ASN A 73 19.84 -29.21 13.01
C ASN A 73 20.43 -30.09 11.91
N THR A 74 20.32 -31.42 12.00
CA THR A 74 20.82 -32.35 10.99
C THR A 74 20.00 -32.30 9.71
N GLY A 75 18.67 -32.22 9.83
CA GLY A 75 17.78 -31.99 8.68
C GLY A 75 18.04 -30.63 8.04
N ILE A 76 18.15 -29.59 8.88
CA ILE A 76 18.42 -28.22 8.43
C ILE A 76 19.77 -28.12 7.68
N THR A 77 20.83 -28.66 8.27
CA THR A 77 22.18 -28.67 7.67
C THR A 77 22.15 -29.37 6.32
N ARG A 78 21.47 -30.52 6.21
CA ARG A 78 21.34 -31.25 4.94
C ARG A 78 20.64 -30.43 3.86
N GLN A 79 19.55 -29.73 4.20
CA GLN A 79 18.85 -28.86 3.27
C GLN A 79 19.75 -27.71 2.79
N LEU A 80 20.49 -27.06 3.71
CA LEU A 80 21.43 -25.99 3.37
C LEU A 80 22.57 -26.47 2.47
N LEU A 81 23.10 -27.68 2.70
CA LEU A 81 24.12 -28.28 1.84
C LEU A 81 23.58 -28.52 0.43
N SER A 82 22.39 -29.11 0.31
CA SER A 82 21.74 -29.35 -0.99
C SER A 82 21.44 -28.05 -1.73
N TRP A 83 20.99 -27.02 -0.99
CA TRP A 83 20.76 -25.70 -1.55
C TRP A 83 22.06 -25.05 -2.02
N ALA A 84 23.11 -25.08 -1.19
CA ALA A 84 24.42 -24.51 -1.51
C ALA A 84 25.05 -25.13 -2.75
N GLU A 85 24.98 -26.46 -2.90
CA GLU A 85 25.43 -27.18 -4.09
C GLU A 85 24.74 -26.65 -5.35
N ARG A 86 23.41 -26.45 -5.29
CA ARG A 86 22.61 -25.95 -6.42
C ARG A 86 22.99 -24.52 -6.84
N VAL A 87 23.25 -23.64 -5.87
CA VAL A 87 23.64 -22.25 -6.15
C VAL A 87 25.15 -22.10 -6.38
N GLY A 88 25.93 -23.19 -6.25
CA GLY A 88 27.39 -23.17 -6.43
C GLY A 88 28.16 -22.52 -5.28
N ALA A 89 27.57 -22.45 -4.07
CA ALA A 89 28.20 -21.86 -2.90
C ALA A 89 29.16 -22.84 -2.20
N ARG A 90 30.33 -22.34 -1.80
CA ARG A 90 31.24 -23.08 -0.91
C ARG A 90 30.68 -23.09 0.50
N VAL A 91 30.65 -24.26 1.15
CA VAL A 91 30.09 -24.39 2.51
C VAL A 91 31.18 -24.58 3.55
N HIS A 92 31.07 -23.82 4.63
CA HIS A 92 31.94 -23.85 5.80
C HIS A 92 31.12 -24.21 7.05
N PRO A 93 31.05 -25.50 7.43
CA PRO A 93 30.45 -25.89 8.70
C PRO A 93 31.30 -25.36 9.86
N VAL A 94 30.65 -24.80 10.89
CA VAL A 94 31.31 -24.31 12.11
C VAL A 94 30.76 -25.07 13.31
N HIS A 95 31.64 -25.76 14.04
CA HIS A 95 31.28 -26.50 15.23
C HIS A 95 32.48 -26.64 16.18
N PRO A 96 32.35 -26.33 17.49
CA PRO A 96 33.48 -26.21 18.41
C PRO A 96 34.29 -27.49 18.61
N THR A 97 33.65 -28.66 18.50
CA THR A 97 34.28 -29.95 18.83
C THR A 97 34.28 -31.00 17.71
N ARG A 98 33.60 -30.75 16.58
CA ARG A 98 33.49 -31.75 15.51
C ARG A 98 34.58 -31.48 14.47
N PRO A 99 35.32 -32.49 14.02
CA PRO A 99 36.31 -32.31 12.95
C PRO A 99 35.67 -32.20 11.55
N SER A 100 34.48 -32.76 11.36
CA SER A 100 33.72 -32.72 10.11
C SER A 100 32.22 -32.88 10.33
N VAL A 101 31.41 -32.40 9.38
CA VAL A 101 29.96 -32.61 9.31
C VAL A 101 29.61 -33.04 7.89
N PHE A 102 28.94 -34.18 7.73
CA PHE A 102 28.67 -34.79 6.40
C PHE A 102 29.92 -34.95 5.53
N GLY A 103 31.07 -35.22 6.15
CA GLY A 103 32.36 -35.36 5.46
C GLY A 103 33.04 -34.04 5.06
N ILE A 104 32.42 -32.88 5.31
CA ILE A 104 33.00 -31.56 5.06
C ILE A 104 33.79 -31.12 6.31
N PRO A 105 35.06 -30.71 6.18
CA PRO A 105 35.86 -30.22 7.31
C PRO A 105 35.16 -29.07 8.04
N CYS A 106 35.13 -29.15 9.38
CA CYS A 106 34.58 -28.08 10.22
C CYS A 106 35.69 -27.13 10.69
N THR A 107 35.34 -25.85 10.80
CA THR A 107 36.13 -24.89 11.58
C THR A 107 35.65 -24.90 13.03
N ALA A 108 36.57 -24.73 13.98
CA ALA A 108 36.27 -24.77 15.40
C ALA A 108 35.66 -23.46 15.91
N SER A 109 36.06 -22.33 15.31
CA SER A 109 35.61 -20.99 15.64
C SER A 109 35.19 -20.21 14.40
N ILE A 110 34.28 -19.25 14.58
CA ILE A 110 33.89 -18.28 13.55
C ILE A 110 35.10 -17.46 13.07
N THR A 111 36.04 -17.18 13.98
CA THR A 111 37.29 -16.47 13.67
C THR A 111 38.23 -17.24 12.75
N ASP A 112 38.03 -18.56 12.61
CA ASP A 112 38.85 -19.43 11.76
C ASP A 112 38.25 -19.60 10.35
N LEU A 113 37.12 -18.93 10.06
CA LEU A 113 36.48 -18.99 8.75
C LEU A 113 37.42 -18.42 7.66
N PRO A 114 37.57 -19.12 6.53
CA PRO A 114 38.46 -18.67 5.46
C PRO A 114 37.85 -17.51 4.67
N GLU A 115 38.63 -16.44 4.45
CA GLU A 115 38.28 -15.23 3.70
C GLU A 115 36.82 -14.75 3.86
N GLN A 116 36.32 -13.92 2.94
CA GLN A 116 35.02 -13.27 3.06
C GLN A 116 33.87 -14.28 2.88
N VAL A 117 33.05 -14.48 3.92
CA VAL A 117 31.79 -15.25 3.88
C VAL A 117 30.64 -14.31 3.51
N ASP A 118 29.79 -14.71 2.57
CA ASP A 118 28.64 -13.88 2.16
C ASP A 118 27.47 -14.05 3.12
N LEU A 119 27.15 -15.30 3.48
CA LEU A 119 25.98 -15.66 4.28
C LEU A 119 26.36 -16.57 5.45
N ALA A 120 25.96 -16.21 6.67
CA ALA A 120 26.08 -17.02 7.86
C ALA A 120 24.70 -17.51 8.34
N VAL A 121 24.51 -18.83 8.45
CA VAL A 121 23.26 -19.42 8.92
C VAL A 121 23.43 -19.93 10.35
N LEU A 122 22.64 -19.38 11.27
CA LEU A 122 22.79 -19.56 12.72
C LEU A 122 21.82 -20.62 13.23
N LEU A 123 22.32 -21.83 13.49
CA LEU A 123 21.58 -22.97 14.07
C LEU A 123 21.83 -23.09 15.58
N VAL A 124 21.81 -21.96 16.29
CA VAL A 124 22.07 -21.84 17.74
C VAL A 124 20.84 -21.31 18.47
N ALA A 125 20.74 -21.59 19.76
CA ALA A 125 19.62 -21.10 20.58
C ALA A 125 19.70 -19.60 20.87
N ASP A 126 20.91 -19.07 21.06
CA ASP A 126 21.15 -17.64 21.26
C ASP A 126 22.07 -17.11 20.14
N PRO A 127 21.54 -16.34 19.18
CA PRO A 127 22.31 -15.76 18.10
C PRO A 127 23.13 -14.54 18.52
N LEU A 128 22.86 -13.90 19.67
CA LEU A 128 23.51 -12.62 20.03
C LEU A 128 25.04 -12.74 20.14
N PRO A 129 25.63 -13.69 20.89
CA PRO A 129 27.09 -13.84 20.97
C PRO A 129 27.71 -14.14 19.60
N VAL A 130 26.99 -14.90 18.77
CA VAL A 130 27.44 -15.27 17.42
C VAL A 130 27.48 -14.05 16.50
N ILE A 131 26.49 -13.16 16.58
CA ILE A 131 26.49 -11.89 15.83
C ILE A 131 27.65 -10.99 16.30
N GLU A 132 27.95 -10.96 17.59
CA GLU A 132 29.09 -10.20 18.13
C GLU A 132 30.42 -10.74 17.63
N GLU A 133 30.60 -12.06 17.56
CA GLU A 133 31.79 -12.69 16.94
C GLU A 133 31.85 -12.43 15.43
N LEU A 134 30.71 -12.51 14.73
CA LEU A 134 30.64 -12.26 13.29
C LEU A 134 30.99 -10.81 12.94
N ALA A 135 30.82 -9.85 13.86
CA ALA A 135 31.23 -8.45 13.65
C ALA A 135 32.74 -8.30 13.39
N GLU A 136 33.56 -9.22 13.89
CA GLU A 136 35.01 -9.24 13.63
C GLU A 136 35.35 -9.90 12.28
N THR A 137 34.37 -10.55 11.66
CA THR A 137 34.48 -11.20 10.36
C THR A 137 33.80 -10.37 9.27
N LYS A 138 34.27 -10.43 8.02
CA LYS A 138 33.69 -9.62 6.91
C LYS A 138 32.37 -10.19 6.36
N VAL A 139 31.54 -10.75 7.22
CA VAL A 139 30.26 -11.38 6.85
C VAL A 139 29.23 -10.32 6.49
N ARG A 140 28.54 -10.53 5.36
CA ARG A 140 27.55 -9.56 4.85
C ARG A 140 26.15 -9.82 5.40
N PHE A 141 25.73 -11.08 5.44
CA PHE A 141 24.39 -11.49 5.82
C PHE A 141 24.39 -12.58 6.87
N ALA A 142 23.39 -12.56 7.76
CA ALA A 142 23.11 -13.63 8.70
C ALA A 142 21.63 -14.06 8.65
N VAL A 143 21.35 -15.31 8.99
CA VAL A 143 19.98 -15.84 9.19
C VAL A 143 19.89 -16.49 10.56
N ALA A 144 18.96 -16.02 11.39
CA ALA A 144 18.72 -16.59 12.71
C ALA A 144 17.35 -17.28 12.81
N PHE A 145 17.33 -18.58 13.07
CA PHE A 145 16.07 -19.34 13.27
C PHE A 145 15.58 -19.35 14.72
N ALA A 146 16.42 -18.92 15.66
CA ALA A 146 16.10 -18.94 17.08
C ALA A 146 14.79 -18.17 17.35
N SER A 147 13.91 -18.77 18.15
CA SER A 147 12.75 -18.11 18.76
C SER A 147 13.07 -17.72 20.21
N GLY A 148 12.12 -17.11 20.91
CA GLY A 148 12.30 -16.51 22.24
C GLY A 148 12.45 -14.98 22.23
N PHE A 149 12.05 -14.30 21.15
CA PHE A 149 12.25 -12.86 20.95
C PHE A 149 10.92 -12.10 21.09
N ALA A 150 10.67 -11.05 20.30
CA ALA A 150 9.51 -10.16 20.46
C ALA A 150 8.16 -10.88 20.53
N GLU A 151 8.03 -12.08 19.96
CA GLU A 151 6.85 -12.95 20.03
C GLU A 151 6.54 -13.50 21.44
N THR A 152 7.46 -13.35 22.40
CA THR A 152 7.33 -13.87 23.78
C THR A 152 7.04 -12.79 24.82
N GLY A 153 6.72 -11.56 24.39
CA GLY A 153 6.39 -10.43 25.26
C GLY A 153 7.60 -9.54 25.60
N GLU A 154 7.51 -8.81 26.71
CA GLU A 154 8.46 -7.71 27.03
C GLU A 154 9.93 -8.14 27.15
N ALA A 155 10.20 -9.27 27.82
CA ALA A 155 11.56 -9.79 27.96
C ALA A 155 12.17 -10.22 26.61
N GLY A 156 11.34 -10.82 25.75
CA GLY A 156 11.74 -11.20 24.40
C GLY A 156 11.92 -9.99 23.48
N ALA A 157 11.11 -8.94 23.64
CA ALA A 157 11.29 -7.67 22.95
C ALA A 157 12.62 -7.00 23.34
N GLU A 158 13.02 -7.06 24.63
CA GLU A 158 14.35 -6.60 25.08
C GLU A 158 15.49 -7.45 24.50
N ALA A 159 15.33 -8.78 24.44
CA ALA A 159 16.29 -9.64 23.77
C ALA A 159 16.45 -9.29 22.28
N GLN A 160 15.34 -8.99 21.61
CA GLN A 160 15.35 -8.59 20.20
C GLN A 160 16.01 -7.23 20.00
N ARG A 161 15.77 -6.25 20.89
CA ARG A 161 16.47 -4.95 20.86
C ARG A 161 17.97 -5.12 20.95
N ARG A 162 18.46 -5.92 21.91
CA ARG A 162 19.90 -6.21 22.06
C ARG A 162 20.49 -6.87 20.82
N LEU A 163 19.78 -7.81 20.21
CA LEU A 163 20.18 -8.46 18.96
C LEU A 163 20.25 -7.46 17.80
N ALA A 164 19.21 -6.65 17.60
CA ALA A 164 19.17 -5.63 16.56
C ALA A 164 20.30 -4.60 16.72
N ASP A 165 20.61 -4.19 17.95
CA ASP A 165 21.72 -3.28 18.22
C ASP A 165 23.09 -3.92 17.95
N ALA A 166 23.26 -5.22 18.22
CA ALA A 166 24.48 -5.95 17.85
C ALA A 166 24.66 -6.04 16.33
N VAL A 167 23.58 -6.37 15.61
CA VAL A 167 23.56 -6.37 14.13
C VAL A 167 23.97 -5.00 13.60
N ARG A 168 23.35 -3.93 14.11
CA ARG A 168 23.68 -2.54 13.70
C ARG A 168 25.16 -2.20 13.91
N ARG A 169 25.74 -2.58 15.05
CA ARG A 169 27.17 -2.34 15.34
C ARG A 169 28.11 -3.15 14.43
N SER A 170 27.69 -4.34 14.02
CA SER A 170 28.50 -5.24 13.20
C SER A 170 28.58 -4.84 11.72
N GLY A 171 27.58 -4.13 11.21
CA GLY A 171 27.47 -3.77 9.80
C GLY A 171 26.99 -4.89 8.86
N LEU A 172 26.74 -6.10 9.39
CA LEU A 172 26.04 -7.16 8.64
C LEU A 172 24.53 -6.92 8.63
N ARG A 173 23.82 -7.60 7.74
CA ARG A 173 22.35 -7.60 7.69
C ARG A 173 21.75 -8.93 8.16
N LEU A 174 20.67 -8.91 8.94
CA LEU A 174 20.07 -10.10 9.55
C LEU A 174 18.64 -10.35 9.03
N LEU A 175 18.41 -11.56 8.52
CA LEU A 175 17.06 -12.12 8.34
C LEU A 175 16.60 -12.84 9.62
N GLY A 176 15.41 -12.48 10.10
CA GLY A 176 14.82 -13.01 11.34
C GLY A 176 14.98 -12.06 12.53
N PRO A 177 15.12 -12.56 13.78
CA PRO A 177 15.11 -13.97 14.17
C PRO A 177 13.72 -14.60 13.99
N ASN A 178 13.51 -15.81 14.52
CA ASN A 178 12.25 -16.55 14.41
C ASN A 178 11.77 -16.67 12.94
N THR A 179 12.72 -16.91 12.04
CA THR A 179 12.43 -17.26 10.64
C THR A 179 12.51 -18.78 10.43
N ASN A 180 12.48 -19.25 9.19
CA ASN A 180 12.48 -20.65 8.79
C ASN A 180 13.24 -20.83 7.46
N LEU A 181 13.38 -22.09 7.03
CA LEU A 181 14.22 -22.45 5.88
C LEU A 181 13.63 -22.12 4.51
N ASN A 182 12.47 -21.47 4.45
CA ASN A 182 11.75 -21.27 3.20
C ASN A 182 12.55 -20.43 2.17
N ALA A 183 13.50 -19.60 2.60
CA ALA A 183 14.42 -18.88 1.71
C ALA A 183 15.33 -19.81 0.88
N PHE A 184 15.53 -21.04 1.36
CA PHE A 184 16.45 -22.03 0.79
C PHE A 184 15.71 -23.19 0.12
N GLU A 185 14.43 -22.98 -0.21
CA GLU A 185 13.61 -23.97 -0.90
C GLU A 185 14.08 -24.22 -2.34
N ARG A 186 13.68 -25.39 -2.87
CA ARG A 186 13.93 -25.74 -4.26
C ARG A 186 12.78 -25.24 -5.14
N PHE A 187 13.04 -24.20 -5.91
CA PHE A 187 12.15 -23.76 -6.97
C PHE A 187 12.23 -24.70 -8.19
N ARG A 188 11.16 -24.74 -8.97
CA ARG A 188 11.09 -25.47 -10.24
C ARG A 188 11.77 -24.65 -11.34
N ASP A 189 12.80 -25.23 -11.95
CA ASP A 189 13.58 -24.59 -13.02
C ASP A 189 12.99 -24.86 -14.41
N ASP A 190 11.93 -25.66 -14.51
CA ASP A 190 11.24 -26.04 -15.74
C ASP A 190 10.02 -25.17 -16.09
N LEU A 191 9.76 -24.14 -15.29
CA LEU A 191 8.65 -23.20 -15.49
C LEU A 191 9.16 -21.89 -16.12
N ASP A 192 8.45 -21.42 -17.15
CA ASP A 192 8.78 -20.22 -17.91
C ASP A 192 7.91 -19.00 -17.52
N GLY A 193 8.29 -17.82 -18.04
CA GLY A 193 7.55 -16.57 -17.85
C GLY A 193 7.93 -15.80 -16.58
N PRO A 194 7.28 -14.65 -16.31
CA PRO A 194 7.55 -13.90 -15.09
C PRO A 194 7.13 -14.68 -13.85
N ALA A 195 7.88 -14.49 -12.77
CA ALA A 195 7.74 -15.24 -11.53
C ALA A 195 7.08 -14.41 -10.43
N ILE A 196 6.44 -15.09 -9.49
CA ILE A 196 6.05 -14.49 -8.22
C ILE A 196 7.26 -14.50 -7.27
N ALA A 197 7.53 -13.37 -6.63
CA ALA A 197 8.40 -13.28 -5.47
C ALA A 197 7.55 -13.25 -4.18
N LEU A 198 7.89 -14.10 -3.21
CA LEU A 198 7.08 -14.32 -2.01
C LEU A 198 7.71 -13.67 -0.78
N ILE A 199 6.94 -12.93 0.01
CA ILE A 199 7.33 -12.37 1.30
C ILE A 199 6.34 -12.84 2.36
N THR A 200 6.82 -13.46 3.43
CA THR A 200 5.93 -13.94 4.50
C THR A 200 6.54 -13.77 5.87
N GLN A 201 5.80 -13.14 6.78
CA GLN A 201 6.18 -13.12 8.20
C GLN A 201 5.95 -14.49 8.85
N SER A 202 4.86 -15.18 8.53
CA SER A 202 4.63 -16.57 8.90
C SER A 202 4.98 -17.54 7.77
N GLY A 203 5.97 -18.41 8.01
CA GLY A 203 6.42 -19.39 7.01
C GLY A 203 5.34 -20.40 6.58
N HIS A 204 4.40 -20.72 7.47
CA HIS A 204 3.31 -21.66 7.16
C HIS A 204 2.33 -21.07 6.13
N GLN A 205 2.11 -19.76 6.18
CA GLN A 205 1.14 -19.06 5.34
C GLN A 205 1.63 -18.88 3.90
N GLY A 206 2.94 -18.99 3.65
CA GLY A 206 3.49 -18.98 2.29
C GLY A 206 3.46 -20.32 1.56
N ARG A 207 3.22 -21.44 2.27
CA ARG A 207 3.26 -22.77 1.65
C ARG A 207 2.20 -22.99 0.56
N PRO A 208 0.95 -22.52 0.72
CA PRO A 208 -0.03 -22.58 -0.35
C PRO A 208 0.43 -21.86 -1.62
N LEU A 209 1.09 -20.70 -1.50
CA LEU A 209 1.61 -19.96 -2.65
C LEU A 209 2.79 -20.69 -3.30
N PHE A 210 3.69 -21.24 -2.48
CA PHE A 210 4.83 -22.01 -2.99
C PHE A 210 4.39 -23.24 -3.80
N ALA A 211 3.25 -23.84 -3.43
CA ALA A 211 2.66 -24.98 -4.14
C ALA A 211 2.07 -24.62 -5.52
N LEU A 212 1.92 -23.33 -5.86
CA LEU A 212 1.44 -22.91 -7.19
C LEU A 212 2.35 -23.37 -8.34
N GLN A 213 3.59 -23.74 -8.04
CA GLN A 213 4.50 -24.35 -9.02
C GLN A 213 3.97 -25.71 -9.55
N GLU A 214 3.17 -26.43 -8.76
CA GLU A 214 2.45 -27.64 -9.23
C GLU A 214 1.32 -27.31 -10.20
N LEU A 215 0.90 -26.04 -10.24
CA LEU A 215 -0.11 -25.51 -11.15
C LEU A 215 0.52 -24.71 -12.31
N GLY A 216 1.82 -24.88 -12.55
CA GLY A 216 2.54 -24.20 -13.65
C GLY A 216 2.86 -22.72 -13.38
N ILE A 217 2.69 -22.23 -12.15
CA ILE A 217 3.02 -20.86 -11.79
C ILE A 217 4.46 -20.78 -11.29
N ARG A 218 5.28 -19.99 -11.97
CA ARG A 218 6.69 -19.82 -11.62
C ARG A 218 6.84 -18.95 -10.36
N LEU A 219 7.69 -19.40 -9.44
CA LEU A 219 8.16 -18.60 -8.31
C LEU A 219 9.68 -18.45 -8.39
N SER A 220 10.23 -17.31 -7.95
CA SER A 220 11.67 -17.02 -8.06
C SER A 220 12.37 -16.85 -6.72
N HIS A 221 11.70 -16.24 -5.75
CA HIS A 221 12.28 -15.88 -4.45
C HIS A 221 11.27 -16.11 -3.33
N TRP A 222 11.78 -16.38 -2.13
CA TRP A 222 10.98 -16.40 -0.91
C TRP A 222 11.76 -15.74 0.23
N ALA A 223 11.23 -14.65 0.78
CA ALA A 223 11.70 -13.99 1.99
C ALA A 223 10.79 -14.35 3.19
N PRO A 224 11.13 -15.37 3.99
CA PRO A 224 10.49 -15.61 5.28
C PRO A 224 11.07 -14.62 6.29
N THR A 225 10.38 -13.51 6.56
CA THR A 225 10.99 -12.40 7.31
C THR A 225 10.97 -12.59 8.83
N GLY A 226 10.04 -13.39 9.34
CA GLY A 226 9.91 -13.64 10.78
C GLY A 226 9.72 -12.34 11.56
N ASN A 227 10.53 -12.19 12.62
CA ASN A 227 10.40 -11.04 13.52
C ASN A 227 10.90 -9.71 12.95
N GLU A 228 11.70 -9.72 11.88
CA GLU A 228 12.25 -8.49 11.26
C GLU A 228 13.05 -7.61 12.24
N ALA A 229 14.01 -8.21 12.97
CA ALA A 229 14.90 -7.45 13.85
C ALA A 229 15.75 -6.44 13.07
N ASP A 230 16.17 -6.79 11.85
CA ASP A 230 16.86 -5.92 10.90
C ASP A 230 16.16 -5.90 9.54
N LEU A 231 16.40 -6.88 8.66
CA LEU A 231 15.77 -6.93 7.33
C LEU A 231 14.26 -7.12 7.46
N GLU A 232 13.51 -6.28 6.78
CA GLU A 232 12.05 -6.23 6.84
C GLU A 232 11.37 -6.40 5.48
N SER A 233 10.06 -6.60 5.48
CA SER A 233 9.28 -6.76 4.25
C SER A 233 9.52 -5.64 3.23
N ALA A 234 9.74 -4.39 3.67
CA ALA A 234 10.01 -3.25 2.78
C ALA A 234 11.35 -3.37 2.02
N ASP A 235 12.39 -3.93 2.65
CA ASP A 235 13.67 -4.21 2.00
C ASP A 235 13.49 -5.19 0.83
N PHE A 236 12.74 -6.27 1.06
CA PHE A 236 12.48 -7.29 0.05
C PHE A 236 11.55 -6.80 -1.05
N ILE A 237 10.50 -6.03 -0.74
CA ILE A 237 9.65 -5.39 -1.76
C ILE A 237 10.52 -4.51 -2.66
N SER A 238 11.38 -3.68 -2.07
CA SER A 238 12.27 -2.78 -2.82
C SER A 238 13.20 -3.54 -3.76
N TRP A 239 13.84 -4.62 -3.28
CA TRP A 239 14.78 -5.39 -4.09
C TRP A 239 14.07 -6.26 -5.14
N PHE A 240 12.95 -6.92 -4.80
CA PHE A 240 12.17 -7.73 -5.75
C PHE A 240 11.58 -6.90 -6.89
N ALA A 241 11.18 -5.66 -6.63
CA ALA A 241 10.68 -4.74 -7.65
C ALA A 241 11.75 -4.38 -8.72
N GLU A 242 13.04 -4.62 -8.45
CA GLU A 242 14.13 -4.39 -9.39
C GLU A 242 14.56 -5.65 -10.15
N GLN A 243 14.04 -6.82 -9.80
CA GLN A 243 14.44 -8.07 -10.44
C GLN A 243 13.65 -8.27 -11.75
N PRO A 244 14.32 -8.43 -12.90
CA PRO A 244 13.66 -8.51 -14.20
C PRO A 244 12.77 -9.74 -14.36
N GLU A 245 13.01 -10.82 -13.60
CA GLU A 245 12.18 -12.01 -13.62
C GLU A 245 10.91 -11.90 -12.77
N VAL A 246 10.77 -10.88 -11.92
CA VAL A 246 9.63 -10.75 -11.00
C VAL A 246 8.48 -10.04 -11.70
N GLY A 247 7.39 -10.77 -11.92
CA GLY A 247 6.14 -10.23 -12.48
C GLY A 247 5.16 -9.74 -11.42
N ALA A 248 5.22 -10.29 -10.20
CA ALA A 248 4.43 -9.82 -9.07
C ALA A 248 5.10 -10.18 -7.74
N ILE A 249 4.81 -9.40 -6.71
CA ILE A 249 5.25 -9.65 -5.33
C ILE A 249 4.01 -10.03 -4.50
N ALA A 250 4.04 -11.21 -3.89
CA ALA A 250 2.97 -11.69 -3.02
C ALA A 250 3.41 -11.64 -1.55
N CYS A 251 2.61 -11.00 -0.70
CA CYS A 251 2.97 -10.70 0.68
C CYS A 251 1.95 -11.27 1.68
N TYR A 252 2.43 -11.92 2.73
CA TYR A 252 1.67 -12.19 3.95
C TYR A 252 2.29 -11.41 5.11
N VAL A 253 1.61 -10.33 5.53
CA VAL A 253 2.11 -9.35 6.48
C VAL A 253 1.18 -9.31 7.70
N GLU A 254 1.74 -9.53 8.88
CA GLU A 254 1.04 -9.48 10.16
C GLU A 254 1.14 -8.07 10.78
N GLY A 255 2.32 -7.47 10.73
CA GLY A 255 2.57 -6.11 11.17
C GLY A 255 3.64 -5.43 10.31
N ILE A 256 3.65 -4.10 10.32
CA ILE A 256 4.67 -3.30 9.64
C ILE A 256 5.50 -2.62 10.72
N LYS A 257 6.83 -2.69 10.60
CA LYS A 257 7.74 -2.13 11.60
C LYS A 257 7.96 -0.64 11.36
N ASP A 258 8.30 -0.25 10.12
CA ASP A 258 8.42 1.14 9.70
C ASP A 258 7.44 1.45 8.55
N GLY A 259 6.42 2.26 8.85
CA GLY A 259 5.44 2.68 7.87
C GLY A 259 6.05 3.52 6.73
N ARG A 260 7.06 4.35 7.01
CA ARG A 260 7.74 5.14 5.96
C ARG A 260 8.49 4.24 5.00
N ALA A 261 9.26 3.30 5.52
CA ALA A 261 10.02 2.36 4.70
C ALA A 261 9.08 1.53 3.80
N PHE A 262 7.94 1.07 4.34
CA PHE A 262 6.92 0.39 3.56
C PHE A 262 6.36 1.25 2.41
N LEU A 263 6.02 2.52 2.68
CA LEU A 263 5.52 3.42 1.63
C LEU A 263 6.56 3.68 0.53
N LEU A 264 7.84 3.85 0.89
CA LEU A 264 8.92 4.03 -0.07
C LEU A 264 9.17 2.77 -0.91
N ALA A 265 9.02 1.58 -0.33
CA ALA A 265 9.11 0.32 -1.05
C ALA A 265 7.93 0.12 -2.01
N ALA A 266 6.71 0.48 -1.59
CA ALA A 266 5.52 0.44 -2.43
C ALA A 266 5.59 1.47 -3.58
N ASP A 267 6.05 2.70 -3.32
CA ASP A 267 6.35 3.71 -4.34
C ASP A 267 7.32 3.18 -5.41
N ARG A 268 8.41 2.54 -4.97
CA ARG A 268 9.37 1.92 -5.86
C ARG A 268 8.72 0.83 -6.73
N ALA A 269 7.91 -0.05 -6.14
CA ALA A 269 7.20 -1.08 -6.88
C ALA A 269 6.25 -0.48 -7.93
N ALA A 270 5.50 0.57 -7.56
CA ALA A 270 4.63 1.31 -8.48
C ALA A 270 5.40 1.95 -9.65
N ARG A 271 6.53 2.63 -9.37
CA ARG A 271 7.41 3.21 -10.41
C ARG A 271 7.99 2.15 -11.35
N ARG A 272 8.28 0.95 -10.83
CA ARG A 272 8.76 -0.20 -11.61
C ARG A 272 7.63 -0.97 -12.30
N LYS A 273 6.37 -0.60 -12.05
CA LYS A 273 5.17 -1.28 -12.55
C LYS A 273 5.11 -2.75 -12.14
N VAL A 274 5.64 -3.06 -10.96
CA VAL A 274 5.60 -4.40 -10.37
C VAL A 274 4.46 -4.44 -9.34
N PRO A 275 3.39 -5.22 -9.58
CA PRO A 275 2.28 -5.31 -8.64
C PRO A 275 2.69 -5.96 -7.33
N VAL A 276 2.23 -5.39 -6.22
CA VAL A 276 2.34 -5.95 -4.88
C VAL A 276 0.95 -6.37 -4.42
N VAL A 277 0.75 -7.66 -4.15
CA VAL A 277 -0.50 -8.21 -3.63
C VAL A 277 -0.27 -8.66 -2.19
N ALA A 278 -1.08 -8.20 -1.25
CA ALA A 278 -0.84 -8.42 0.16
C ALA A 278 -2.08 -8.91 0.92
N VAL A 279 -1.91 -9.98 1.69
CA VAL A 279 -2.75 -10.26 2.85
C VAL A 279 -2.15 -9.51 4.03
N LYS A 280 -2.87 -8.49 4.53
CA LYS A 280 -2.52 -7.78 5.77
C LYS A 280 -3.44 -8.19 6.90
N VAL A 281 -2.90 -8.99 7.82
CA VAL A 281 -3.60 -9.43 9.03
C VAL A 281 -3.87 -8.25 9.95
N GLY A 282 -4.90 -8.35 10.78
CA GLY A 282 -5.24 -7.32 11.77
C GLY A 282 -6.33 -6.33 11.34
N ARG A 283 -7.19 -6.73 10.39
CA ARG A 283 -8.31 -5.91 9.91
C ARG A 283 -9.32 -5.52 10.98
N THR A 284 -9.52 -6.41 11.95
CA THR A 284 -10.48 -6.23 13.04
C THR A 284 -9.73 -6.04 14.34
N GLU A 285 -10.37 -5.44 15.35
CA GLU A 285 -9.78 -5.29 16.69
C GLU A 285 -9.29 -6.64 17.25
N ALA A 286 -10.06 -7.71 17.05
CA ALA A 286 -9.69 -9.06 17.47
C ALA A 286 -8.45 -9.59 16.72
N GLY A 287 -8.41 -9.39 15.41
CA GLY A 287 -7.25 -9.78 14.59
C GLY A 287 -6.00 -8.96 14.93
N ALA A 288 -6.16 -7.64 15.10
CA ALA A 288 -5.08 -6.72 15.42
C ALA A 288 -4.46 -7.04 16.76
N ARG A 289 -5.28 -7.24 17.80
CA ARG A 289 -4.82 -7.65 19.13
C ARG A 289 -4.04 -8.96 19.09
N THR A 290 -4.53 -9.94 18.32
CA THR A 290 -3.86 -11.25 18.19
C THR A 290 -2.52 -11.10 17.47
N ALA A 291 -2.49 -10.43 16.32
CA ALA A 291 -1.26 -10.19 15.55
C ALA A 291 -0.22 -9.39 16.35
N ALA A 292 -0.64 -8.35 17.08
CA ALA A 292 0.23 -7.55 17.94
C ALA A 292 0.85 -8.41 19.07
N SER A 293 0.05 -9.25 19.73
CA SER A 293 0.58 -10.17 20.76
C SER A 293 1.50 -11.25 20.19
N HIS A 294 1.31 -11.64 18.93
CA HIS A 294 2.08 -12.70 18.27
C HIS A 294 3.42 -12.21 17.70
N THR A 295 3.49 -10.96 17.23
CA THR A 295 4.68 -10.43 16.53
C THR A 295 5.39 -9.31 17.27
N GLY A 296 4.72 -8.65 18.21
CA GLY A 296 5.21 -7.44 18.87
C GLY A 296 5.32 -6.22 17.93
N LYS A 297 4.76 -6.28 16.71
CA LYS A 297 4.77 -5.19 15.73
C LYS A 297 3.51 -4.33 15.81
N LEU A 298 3.64 -3.08 15.37
CA LEU A 298 2.51 -2.18 15.20
C LEU A 298 1.62 -2.65 14.05
N THR A 299 0.32 -2.62 14.27
CA THR A 299 -0.67 -2.96 13.23
C THR A 299 -1.18 -1.74 12.49
N GLY A 300 -1.12 -0.54 13.09
CA GLY A 300 -1.80 0.67 12.63
C GLY A 300 -3.33 0.58 12.75
N ALA A 301 -4.02 1.70 12.56
CA ALA A 301 -5.47 1.67 12.33
C ALA A 301 -5.78 1.09 10.92
N ASP A 302 -6.76 0.18 10.81
CA ASP A 302 -6.96 -0.58 9.56
C ASP A 302 -7.32 0.30 8.37
N ASP A 303 -8.11 1.35 8.59
CA ASP A 303 -8.49 2.34 7.60
C ASP A 303 -7.28 3.15 7.09
N VAL A 304 -6.35 3.50 7.99
CA VAL A 304 -5.08 4.15 7.64
C VAL A 304 -4.18 3.20 6.85
N VAL A 305 -4.06 1.94 7.26
CA VAL A 305 -3.26 0.93 6.55
C VAL A 305 -3.83 0.68 5.15
N ASP A 306 -5.14 0.54 5.04
CA ASP A 306 -5.83 0.35 3.75
C ASP A 306 -5.62 1.54 2.82
N ALA A 307 -5.79 2.76 3.33
CA ALA A 307 -5.50 3.99 2.61
C ALA A 307 -4.04 4.08 2.17
N ALA A 308 -3.10 3.75 3.06
CA ALA A 308 -1.67 3.75 2.78
C ALA A 308 -1.29 2.75 1.68
N MET A 309 -1.83 1.52 1.73
CA MET A 309 -1.60 0.51 0.70
C MET A 309 -2.14 0.96 -0.66
N ARG A 310 -3.38 1.45 -0.68
CA ARG A 310 -4.05 1.90 -1.91
C ARG A 310 -3.39 3.13 -2.53
N GLN A 311 -2.89 4.06 -1.72
CA GLN A 311 -2.18 5.27 -2.18
C GLN A 311 -0.97 4.95 -3.08
N TYR A 312 -0.35 3.78 -2.89
CA TYR A 312 0.82 3.31 -3.63
C TYR A 312 0.54 2.04 -4.46
N GLY A 313 -0.74 1.73 -4.71
CA GLY A 313 -1.14 0.62 -5.60
C GLY A 313 -0.90 -0.78 -5.06
N VAL A 314 -0.72 -0.95 -3.74
CA VAL A 314 -0.66 -2.27 -3.11
C VAL A 314 -2.07 -2.85 -3.07
N ILE A 315 -2.24 -4.02 -3.70
CA ILE A 315 -3.51 -4.71 -3.85
C ILE A 315 -3.74 -5.56 -2.60
N ARG A 316 -4.58 -5.07 -1.71
CA ARG A 316 -4.94 -5.80 -0.49
C ARG A 316 -6.04 -6.82 -0.77
N VAL A 317 -5.82 -8.06 -0.35
CA VAL A 317 -6.77 -9.17 -0.44
C VAL A 317 -7.02 -9.80 0.93
N ASP A 318 -8.14 -10.48 1.11
CA ASP A 318 -8.57 -10.93 2.44
C ASP A 318 -8.07 -12.35 2.78
N GLY A 319 -7.88 -13.21 1.76
CA GLY A 319 -7.54 -14.62 1.93
C GLY A 319 -6.35 -15.07 1.09
N LEU A 320 -5.78 -16.23 1.45
CA LEU A 320 -4.70 -16.84 0.68
C LEU A 320 -5.15 -17.27 -0.72
N ASP A 321 -6.40 -17.73 -0.87
CA ASP A 321 -6.94 -18.15 -2.17
C ASP A 321 -7.00 -16.95 -3.15
N GLU A 322 -7.45 -15.79 -2.67
CA GLU A 322 -7.44 -14.54 -3.43
C GLU A 322 -6.01 -14.07 -3.73
N LEU A 323 -5.09 -14.19 -2.76
CA LEU A 323 -3.69 -13.84 -2.94
C LEU A 323 -3.03 -14.70 -4.03
N GLN A 324 -3.29 -16.01 -4.02
CA GLN A 324 -2.80 -16.95 -5.03
C GLN A 324 -3.29 -16.57 -6.43
N ASP A 325 -4.60 -16.44 -6.59
CA ASP A 325 -5.24 -16.19 -7.88
C ASP A 325 -4.87 -14.81 -8.44
N THR A 326 -4.89 -13.78 -7.60
CA THR A 326 -4.59 -12.39 -7.97
C THR A 326 -3.12 -12.22 -8.32
N ALA A 327 -2.19 -12.72 -7.50
CA ALA A 327 -0.76 -12.64 -7.78
C ALA A 327 -0.37 -13.45 -9.02
N SER A 328 -0.99 -14.62 -9.24
CA SER A 328 -0.74 -15.44 -10.44
C SER A 328 -1.18 -14.76 -11.72
N LEU A 329 -2.35 -14.11 -11.70
CA LEU A 329 -2.83 -13.35 -12.85
C LEU A 329 -1.90 -12.15 -13.12
N LEU A 330 -1.65 -11.32 -12.11
CA LEU A 330 -0.83 -10.11 -12.24
C LEU A 330 0.61 -10.42 -12.69
N ALA A 331 1.19 -11.54 -12.24
CA ALA A 331 2.53 -11.92 -12.68
C ALA A 331 2.59 -12.28 -14.16
N ARG A 332 1.52 -12.86 -14.72
CA ARG A 332 1.54 -13.47 -16.06
C ARG A 332 0.82 -12.66 -17.13
N ALA A 333 -0.18 -11.88 -16.75
CA ALA A 333 -0.99 -11.11 -17.68
C ALA A 333 -0.18 -9.96 -18.29
N ARG A 334 -0.43 -9.70 -19.58
CA ARG A 334 0.17 -8.56 -20.29
C ARG A 334 -0.59 -7.28 -19.93
N THR A 335 -0.11 -6.14 -20.43
CA THR A 335 -0.85 -4.87 -20.30
C THR A 335 -2.21 -4.97 -21.01
N PRO A 336 -3.32 -4.53 -20.39
CA PRO A 336 -4.65 -4.51 -21.00
C PRO A 336 -4.64 -3.70 -22.31
N GLN A 337 -5.30 -4.24 -23.33
CA GLN A 337 -5.55 -3.51 -24.60
C GLN A 337 -6.89 -2.78 -24.60
N ALA A 338 -7.82 -3.20 -23.74
CA ALA A 338 -9.13 -2.63 -23.51
C ALA A 338 -9.67 -3.15 -22.15
N ASP A 339 -10.72 -2.51 -21.62
CA ASP A 339 -11.29 -2.88 -20.32
C ASP A 339 -12.51 -3.81 -20.44
N GLY A 340 -12.99 -4.08 -21.66
CA GLY A 340 -14.22 -4.84 -21.86
C GLY A 340 -14.04 -6.32 -21.56
N VAL A 341 -14.92 -6.84 -20.69
CA VAL A 341 -14.99 -8.25 -20.31
C VAL A 341 -16.11 -8.92 -21.10
N VAL A 342 -15.77 -9.96 -21.86
CA VAL A 342 -16.74 -10.82 -22.55
C VAL A 342 -16.77 -12.19 -21.91
N VAL A 343 -17.97 -12.67 -21.62
CA VAL A 343 -18.18 -14.04 -21.12
C VAL A 343 -18.55 -14.94 -22.29
N TYR A 344 -17.75 -15.99 -22.52
CA TYR A 344 -17.99 -17.02 -23.53
C TYR A 344 -18.38 -18.34 -22.88
N SER A 345 -19.64 -18.75 -23.03
CA SER A 345 -20.23 -19.85 -22.26
C SER A 345 -21.17 -20.72 -23.09
N ILE A 346 -21.13 -22.04 -22.85
CA ILE A 346 -22.08 -23.03 -23.42
C ILE A 346 -23.50 -22.85 -22.88
N SER A 347 -23.64 -22.22 -21.70
CA SER A 347 -24.90 -22.08 -20.97
C SER A 347 -25.18 -20.61 -20.72
N GLY A 348 -26.30 -20.11 -21.23
CA GLY A 348 -26.79 -18.76 -20.95
C GLY A 348 -27.05 -18.51 -19.46
N GLY A 349 -27.46 -19.53 -18.69
CA GLY A 349 -27.60 -19.42 -17.23
C GLY A 349 -26.27 -19.20 -16.51
N THR A 350 -25.22 -19.91 -16.94
CA THR A 350 -23.85 -19.66 -16.43
C THR A 350 -23.37 -18.27 -16.86
N GLY A 351 -23.60 -17.89 -18.12
CA GLY A 351 -23.26 -16.56 -18.63
C GLY A 351 -23.91 -15.43 -17.83
N ALA A 352 -25.22 -15.53 -17.57
CA ALA A 352 -25.97 -14.55 -16.78
C ALA A 352 -25.43 -14.42 -15.35
N HIS A 353 -25.12 -15.55 -14.68
CA HIS A 353 -24.55 -15.53 -13.34
C HIS A 353 -23.16 -14.85 -13.30
N VAL A 354 -22.29 -15.13 -14.27
CA VAL A 354 -20.99 -14.44 -14.35
C VAL A 354 -21.18 -12.94 -14.62
N ALA A 355 -22.14 -12.56 -15.47
CA ALA A 355 -22.44 -11.16 -15.75
C ALA A 355 -22.93 -10.40 -14.50
N ASP A 356 -23.80 -11.00 -13.68
CA ASP A 356 -24.27 -10.41 -12.42
C ASP A 356 -23.09 -10.15 -11.46
N LEU A 357 -22.19 -11.12 -11.30
CA LEU A 357 -21.00 -10.99 -10.46
C LEU A 357 -20.02 -9.93 -11.01
N ALA A 358 -19.80 -9.92 -12.32
CA ALA A 358 -18.91 -8.97 -12.97
C ALA A 358 -19.43 -7.53 -12.85
N ALA A 359 -20.74 -7.32 -13.08
CA ALA A 359 -21.39 -6.03 -12.88
C ALA A 359 -21.34 -5.58 -11.41
N GLY A 360 -21.51 -6.50 -10.46
CA GLY A 360 -21.36 -6.22 -9.02
C GLY A 360 -19.96 -5.72 -8.61
N LEU A 361 -18.92 -6.10 -9.38
CA LEU A 361 -17.54 -5.62 -9.21
C LEU A 361 -17.21 -4.38 -10.05
N GLY A 362 -18.19 -3.86 -10.80
CA GLY A 362 -18.03 -2.71 -11.68
C GLY A 362 -17.24 -3.00 -12.97
N LEU A 363 -17.05 -4.27 -13.34
CA LEU A 363 -16.41 -4.63 -14.60
C LEU A 363 -17.31 -4.27 -15.79
N ARG A 364 -16.73 -3.72 -16.86
CA ARG A 364 -17.48 -3.33 -18.05
C ARG A 364 -17.74 -4.55 -18.95
N LEU A 365 -19.01 -4.88 -19.16
CA LEU A 365 -19.43 -5.87 -20.17
C LEU A 365 -19.95 -5.16 -21.42
N PRO A 366 -19.11 -4.92 -22.45
CA PRO A 366 -19.56 -4.24 -23.65
C PRO A 366 -20.55 -5.13 -24.42
N THR A 367 -21.58 -4.51 -24.98
CA THR A 367 -22.42 -5.16 -26.00
C THR A 367 -21.63 -5.26 -27.30
N LEU A 368 -21.46 -6.46 -27.85
CA LEU A 368 -20.78 -6.65 -29.13
C LEU A 368 -21.51 -5.92 -30.26
N SER A 369 -20.76 -5.39 -31.24
CA SER A 369 -21.37 -4.63 -32.34
C SER A 369 -22.37 -5.48 -33.15
N PRO A 370 -23.40 -4.86 -33.79
CA PRO A 370 -24.36 -5.60 -34.62
C PRO A 370 -23.69 -6.43 -35.73
N ASP A 371 -22.62 -5.92 -36.34
CA ASP A 371 -21.85 -6.64 -37.35
C ASP A 371 -21.16 -7.88 -36.76
N ARG A 372 -20.59 -7.75 -35.55
CA ARG A 372 -19.98 -8.89 -34.86
C ARG A 372 -21.02 -9.94 -34.45
N GLN A 373 -22.18 -9.50 -33.96
CA GLN A 373 -23.29 -10.41 -33.65
C GLN A 373 -23.78 -11.15 -34.90
N ALA A 374 -23.89 -10.46 -36.05
CA ALA A 374 -24.27 -11.08 -37.31
C ALA A 374 -23.23 -12.11 -37.81
N GLU A 375 -21.94 -11.84 -37.62
CA GLU A 375 -20.87 -12.81 -37.91
C GLU A 375 -20.97 -14.04 -36.99
N LEU A 376 -21.14 -13.84 -35.68
CA LEU A 376 -21.29 -14.93 -34.71
C LEU A 376 -22.48 -15.84 -35.03
N HIS A 377 -23.59 -15.26 -35.51
CA HIS A 377 -24.77 -16.02 -35.92
C HIS A 377 -24.58 -16.88 -37.18
N GLN A 378 -23.47 -16.74 -37.92
CA GLN A 378 -23.12 -17.70 -38.97
C GLN A 378 -22.76 -19.09 -38.40
N TRP A 379 -22.35 -19.15 -37.12
CA TRP A 379 -21.92 -20.37 -36.45
C TRP A 379 -22.79 -20.74 -35.24
N ILE A 380 -23.46 -19.75 -34.63
CA ILE A 380 -24.33 -19.89 -33.46
C ILE A 380 -25.80 -19.72 -33.88
N PRO A 381 -26.71 -20.64 -33.53
CA PRO A 381 -28.14 -20.50 -33.84
C PRO A 381 -28.76 -19.18 -33.38
N GLU A 382 -29.65 -18.60 -34.20
CA GLU A 382 -30.28 -17.28 -33.95
C GLU A 382 -31.09 -17.19 -32.63
N TYR A 383 -31.50 -18.32 -32.06
CA TYR A 383 -32.25 -18.33 -30.80
C TYR A 383 -31.37 -18.16 -29.55
N LEU A 384 -30.03 -18.21 -29.69
CA LEU A 384 -29.08 -17.97 -28.60
C LEU A 384 -28.58 -16.53 -28.61
N SER A 385 -28.33 -15.96 -27.44
CA SER A 385 -27.83 -14.59 -27.32
C SER A 385 -26.32 -14.54 -27.58
N VAL A 386 -25.88 -13.64 -28.46
CA VAL A 386 -24.46 -13.38 -28.77
C VAL A 386 -24.03 -11.95 -28.42
N ALA A 387 -24.84 -11.23 -27.65
CA ALA A 387 -24.62 -9.81 -27.35
C ALA A 387 -23.51 -9.54 -26.30
N ASN A 388 -23.15 -10.53 -25.48
CA ASN A 388 -22.37 -10.50 -24.22
C ASN A 388 -23.28 -10.55 -22.98
N PRO A 389 -23.28 -11.67 -22.23
CA PRO A 389 -22.56 -12.92 -22.49
C PRO A 389 -22.85 -13.54 -23.85
N VAL A 390 -21.85 -14.19 -24.44
CA VAL A 390 -22.00 -14.99 -25.67
C VAL A 390 -22.37 -16.41 -25.28
N ASP A 391 -23.64 -16.77 -25.47
CA ASP A 391 -24.13 -18.14 -25.39
C ASP A 391 -23.92 -18.84 -26.74
N ASN A 392 -22.92 -19.72 -26.80
CA ASN A 392 -22.57 -20.38 -28.04
C ASN A 392 -23.20 -21.77 -28.18
N GLY A 393 -23.88 -22.28 -27.14
CA GLY A 393 -24.40 -23.64 -27.08
C GLY A 393 -23.31 -24.72 -27.15
N GLY A 394 -23.71 -25.98 -26.95
CA GLY A 394 -22.76 -27.09 -26.87
C GLY A 394 -22.16 -27.53 -28.21
N HIS A 395 -22.93 -27.41 -29.30
CA HIS A 395 -22.53 -27.98 -30.60
C HIS A 395 -21.28 -27.30 -31.21
N PRO A 396 -21.18 -25.96 -31.28
CA PRO A 396 -20.00 -25.31 -31.85
C PRO A 396 -18.69 -25.57 -31.09
N VAL A 397 -18.76 -25.87 -29.78
CA VAL A 397 -17.56 -26.16 -28.97
C VAL A 397 -16.83 -27.41 -29.42
N GLY A 398 -17.57 -28.43 -29.87
CA GLY A 398 -17.01 -29.71 -30.24
C GLY A 398 -16.39 -29.77 -31.64
N ASP A 399 -16.49 -28.71 -32.45
CA ASP A 399 -16.02 -28.71 -33.84
C ASP A 399 -15.31 -27.40 -34.24
N TRP A 400 -14.94 -27.29 -35.52
CA TRP A 400 -14.12 -26.19 -36.05
C TRP A 400 -14.70 -24.79 -35.83
N ARG A 401 -16.00 -24.67 -35.58
CA ARG A 401 -16.69 -23.39 -35.36
C ARG A 401 -16.30 -22.72 -34.04
N GLY A 402 -15.99 -23.50 -33.01
CA GLY A 402 -15.62 -22.99 -31.68
C GLY A 402 -14.46 -22.00 -31.77
N ARG A 403 -13.41 -22.36 -32.49
CA ARG A 403 -12.28 -21.47 -32.73
C ARG A 403 -12.65 -20.18 -33.46
N LYS A 404 -13.49 -20.26 -34.52
CA LYS A 404 -13.95 -19.07 -35.25
C LYS A 404 -14.71 -18.09 -34.36
N ILE A 405 -15.53 -18.60 -33.44
CA ILE A 405 -16.26 -17.79 -32.47
C ILE A 405 -15.29 -17.08 -31.51
N ILE A 406 -14.32 -17.81 -30.96
CA ILE A 406 -13.29 -17.25 -30.07
C ILE A 406 -12.50 -16.15 -30.78
N ASP A 407 -12.04 -16.39 -32.01
CA ASP A 407 -11.31 -15.42 -32.82
C ASP A 407 -12.13 -14.16 -33.10
N ALA A 408 -13.42 -14.32 -33.44
CA ALA A 408 -14.31 -13.19 -33.71
C ALA A 408 -14.51 -12.31 -32.47
N ILE A 409 -14.67 -12.91 -31.28
CA ILE A 409 -14.79 -12.17 -30.02
C ILE A 409 -13.47 -11.42 -29.72
N LEU A 410 -12.33 -12.12 -29.82
CA LEU A 410 -11.02 -11.53 -29.54
C LEU A 410 -10.61 -10.47 -30.58
N ALA A 411 -11.16 -10.49 -31.79
CA ALA A 411 -10.93 -9.47 -32.81
C ALA A 411 -11.70 -8.16 -32.55
N ASP A 412 -12.68 -8.13 -31.65
CA ASP A 412 -13.43 -6.92 -31.33
C ASP A 412 -12.60 -5.96 -30.47
N PRO A 413 -12.38 -4.69 -30.89
CA PRO A 413 -11.49 -3.76 -30.19
C PRO A 413 -11.97 -3.37 -28.79
N GLU A 414 -13.27 -3.50 -28.49
CA GLU A 414 -13.80 -3.19 -27.16
C GLU A 414 -13.49 -4.27 -26.12
N VAL A 415 -13.08 -5.46 -26.57
CA VAL A 415 -12.81 -6.63 -25.74
C VAL A 415 -11.35 -6.64 -25.34
N GLY A 416 -11.08 -6.66 -24.03
CA GLY A 416 -9.73 -6.88 -23.48
C GLY A 416 -9.59 -8.19 -22.71
N VAL A 417 -10.70 -8.75 -22.22
CA VAL A 417 -10.73 -9.99 -21.45
C VAL A 417 -11.81 -10.92 -21.98
N LEU A 418 -11.44 -12.17 -22.26
CA LEU A 418 -12.35 -13.27 -22.53
C LEU A 418 -12.40 -14.21 -21.32
N ILE A 419 -13.57 -14.37 -20.71
CA ILE A 419 -13.77 -15.31 -19.60
C ILE A 419 -14.60 -16.49 -20.09
N CYS A 420 -14.05 -17.71 -19.96
CA CYS A 420 -14.75 -18.95 -20.30
C CYS A 420 -14.97 -19.82 -19.04
N PRO A 421 -16.18 -19.82 -18.47
CA PRO A 421 -16.52 -20.72 -17.37
C PRO A 421 -16.83 -22.14 -17.86
N VAL A 422 -16.06 -23.11 -17.39
CA VAL A 422 -16.24 -24.55 -17.63
C VAL A 422 -16.66 -25.23 -16.32
N THR A 423 -17.94 -25.08 -15.96
CA THR A 423 -18.50 -25.53 -14.67
C THR A 423 -18.75 -27.04 -14.62
N GLY A 424 -19.00 -27.68 -15.76
CA GLY A 424 -19.18 -29.12 -15.90
C GLY A 424 -18.41 -29.65 -17.11
N PRO A 425 -17.09 -29.89 -16.98
CA PRO A 425 -16.28 -30.35 -18.11
C PRO A 425 -16.74 -31.72 -18.59
N PHE A 426 -16.91 -31.83 -19.91
CA PHE A 426 -17.29 -33.05 -20.60
C PHE A 426 -16.25 -33.32 -21.68
N PRO A 427 -15.32 -34.29 -21.49
CA PRO A 427 -14.08 -34.39 -22.26
C PRO A 427 -14.21 -34.24 -23.78
N PRO A 428 -15.18 -34.88 -24.47
CA PRO A 428 -15.31 -34.71 -25.92
C PRO A 428 -15.47 -33.25 -26.39
N LEU A 429 -16.06 -32.39 -25.56
CA LEU A 429 -16.21 -30.96 -25.81
C LEU A 429 -15.10 -30.16 -25.13
N SER A 430 -14.86 -30.40 -23.84
CA SER A 430 -13.95 -29.58 -23.04
C SER A 430 -12.50 -29.71 -23.49
N ASP A 431 -12.06 -30.88 -23.96
CA ASP A 431 -10.67 -31.08 -24.41
C ASP A 431 -10.37 -30.25 -25.66
N LYS A 432 -11.34 -30.14 -26.58
CA LYS A 432 -11.20 -29.28 -27.75
C LYS A 432 -11.30 -27.82 -27.38
N LEU A 433 -12.27 -27.45 -26.53
CA LEU A 433 -12.44 -26.08 -26.05
C LEU A 433 -11.15 -25.50 -25.48
N VAL A 434 -10.48 -26.23 -24.58
CA VAL A 434 -9.25 -25.74 -23.95
C VAL A 434 -8.10 -25.62 -24.94
N ARG A 435 -8.00 -26.52 -25.94
CA ARG A 435 -7.00 -26.39 -27.01
C ARG A 435 -7.26 -25.15 -27.85
N ASP A 436 -8.51 -24.93 -28.27
CA ASP A 436 -8.88 -23.75 -29.06
C ASP A 436 -8.61 -22.45 -28.29
N LEU A 437 -8.90 -22.42 -26.97
CA LEU A 437 -8.62 -21.26 -26.09
C LEU A 437 -7.13 -21.02 -25.87
N VAL A 438 -6.33 -22.08 -25.64
CA VAL A 438 -4.87 -21.97 -25.48
C VAL A 438 -4.23 -21.48 -26.77
N GLU A 439 -4.56 -22.09 -27.91
CA GLU A 439 -4.08 -21.65 -29.21
C GLU A 439 -4.50 -20.20 -29.51
N ALA A 440 -5.66 -19.74 -29.03
CA ALA A 440 -6.10 -18.36 -29.23
C ALA A 440 -5.31 -17.39 -28.35
N ALA A 441 -5.07 -17.78 -27.09
CA ALA A 441 -4.27 -17.02 -26.14
C ALA A 441 -2.80 -16.86 -26.59
N GLU A 442 -2.26 -17.80 -27.38
CA GLU A 442 -0.92 -17.66 -27.98
C GLU A 442 -0.86 -16.61 -29.10
N GLU A 443 -1.96 -16.42 -29.81
CA GLU A 443 -2.07 -15.52 -30.98
C GLU A 443 -2.58 -14.11 -30.64
N THR A 444 -2.97 -13.86 -29.39
CA THR A 444 -3.44 -12.56 -28.91
C THR A 444 -2.63 -12.04 -27.73
N ASP A 445 -2.75 -10.73 -27.50
CA ASP A 445 -2.26 -10.05 -26.29
C ASP A 445 -3.39 -9.81 -25.27
N LYS A 446 -4.64 -10.11 -25.65
CA LYS A 446 -5.82 -10.01 -24.78
C LYS A 446 -5.82 -11.14 -23.77
N LEU A 447 -6.37 -10.86 -22.59
CA LEU A 447 -6.39 -11.82 -21.51
C LEU A 447 -7.47 -12.89 -21.75
N VAL A 448 -7.08 -14.17 -21.70
CA VAL A 448 -8.00 -15.31 -21.74
C VAL A 448 -8.01 -15.98 -20.36
N CYS A 449 -9.15 -15.94 -19.69
CA CYS A 449 -9.38 -16.57 -18.40
C CYS A 449 -10.28 -17.80 -18.54
N VAL A 450 -9.88 -18.92 -17.94
CA VAL A 450 -10.69 -20.14 -17.88
C VAL A 450 -11.02 -20.45 -16.44
N VAL A 451 -12.31 -20.55 -16.11
CA VAL A 451 -12.77 -20.98 -14.78
C VAL A 451 -13.13 -22.46 -14.87
N TRP A 452 -12.28 -23.32 -14.33
CA TRP A 452 -12.45 -24.77 -14.41
C TRP A 452 -13.08 -25.31 -13.13
N GLY A 453 -14.31 -25.83 -13.22
CA GLY A 453 -15.12 -26.24 -12.06
C GLY A 453 -14.65 -27.53 -11.37
N SER A 454 -14.13 -28.51 -12.11
CA SER A 454 -13.64 -29.78 -11.53
C SER A 454 -12.61 -30.46 -12.43
N PRO A 455 -11.40 -30.79 -11.93
CA PRO A 455 -10.41 -31.50 -12.73
C PRO A 455 -10.64 -33.02 -12.74
N VAL A 456 -11.52 -33.54 -11.88
CA VAL A 456 -11.72 -34.98 -11.68
C VAL A 456 -12.24 -35.62 -12.98
N GLY A 457 -11.47 -36.57 -13.52
CA GLY A 457 -11.79 -37.27 -14.77
C GLY A 457 -11.52 -36.45 -16.05
N THR A 458 -10.89 -35.28 -15.93
CA THR A 458 -10.54 -34.38 -17.04
C THR A 458 -9.09 -33.88 -16.94
N GLU A 459 -8.25 -34.65 -16.23
CA GLU A 459 -6.89 -34.28 -15.89
C GLU A 459 -6.00 -33.96 -17.10
N PRO A 460 -6.08 -34.64 -18.26
CA PRO A 460 -5.27 -34.27 -19.42
C PRO A 460 -5.55 -32.83 -19.91
N ALA A 461 -6.84 -32.49 -20.10
CA ALA A 461 -7.24 -31.14 -20.52
C ALA A 461 -6.85 -30.07 -19.50
N TYR A 462 -7.03 -30.36 -18.20
CA TYR A 462 -6.72 -29.40 -17.14
C TYR A 462 -5.21 -29.28 -16.89
N ARG A 463 -4.51 -30.38 -16.59
CA ARG A 463 -3.10 -30.36 -16.17
C ARG A 463 -2.12 -30.18 -17.31
N GLU A 464 -2.37 -30.83 -18.45
CA GLU A 464 -1.39 -30.83 -19.55
C GLU A 464 -1.61 -29.65 -20.50
N VAL A 465 -2.87 -29.30 -20.78
CA VAL A 465 -3.21 -28.24 -21.75
C VAL A 465 -3.38 -26.87 -21.07
N LEU A 466 -4.33 -26.74 -20.13
CA LEU A 466 -4.58 -25.44 -19.49
C LEU A 466 -3.43 -24.98 -18.61
N LEU A 467 -3.01 -25.79 -17.63
CA LEU A 467 -1.92 -25.44 -16.72
C LEU A 467 -0.54 -25.43 -17.40
N GLY A 468 -0.41 -26.12 -18.54
CA GLY A 468 0.79 -26.06 -19.39
C GLY A 468 0.93 -24.76 -20.19
N SER A 469 -0.16 -23.98 -20.35
CA SER A 469 -0.10 -22.71 -21.06
C SER A 469 0.30 -21.57 -20.11
N SER A 470 1.31 -20.79 -20.53
CA SER A 470 1.68 -19.53 -19.87
C SER A 470 0.78 -18.34 -20.26
N ARG A 471 -0.09 -18.51 -21.27
CA ARG A 471 -0.98 -17.45 -21.80
C ARG A 471 -2.41 -17.47 -21.26
N VAL A 472 -2.89 -18.62 -20.78
CA VAL A 472 -4.23 -18.73 -20.20
C VAL A 472 -4.17 -18.59 -18.69
N ALA A 473 -4.96 -17.69 -18.12
CA ALA A 473 -5.15 -17.57 -16.68
C ALA A 473 -6.23 -18.56 -16.23
N THR A 474 -5.86 -19.54 -15.41
CA THR A 474 -6.76 -20.62 -14.98
C THR A 474 -7.18 -20.42 -13.54
N PHE A 475 -8.50 -20.44 -13.30
CA PHE A 475 -9.11 -20.24 -11.98
C PHE A 475 -10.01 -21.41 -11.62
N ARG A 476 -10.29 -21.56 -10.32
CA ARG A 476 -11.24 -22.54 -9.78
C ARG A 476 -12.63 -21.95 -9.51
N THR A 477 -12.70 -20.65 -9.22
CA THR A 477 -13.96 -19.97 -8.88
C THR A 477 -14.16 -18.75 -9.78
N VAL A 478 -15.42 -18.44 -10.05
CA VAL A 478 -15.79 -17.24 -10.83
C VAL A 478 -15.46 -15.97 -10.04
N GLY A 479 -15.75 -15.97 -8.73
CA GLY A 479 -15.48 -14.82 -7.86
C GLY A 479 -14.01 -14.40 -7.90
N ASN A 480 -13.08 -15.32 -7.64
CA ASN A 480 -11.65 -14.99 -7.64
C ASN A 480 -11.16 -14.57 -9.04
N CYS A 481 -11.66 -15.20 -10.11
CA CYS A 481 -11.35 -14.80 -11.48
C CYS A 481 -11.71 -13.33 -11.73
N LEU A 482 -12.92 -12.92 -11.37
CA LEU A 482 -13.39 -11.55 -11.58
C LEU A 482 -12.68 -10.55 -10.65
N THR A 483 -12.44 -10.91 -9.39
CA THR A 483 -11.65 -10.09 -8.45
C THR A 483 -10.23 -9.87 -8.96
N ALA A 484 -9.56 -10.92 -9.44
CA ALA A 484 -8.22 -10.81 -10.01
C ALA A 484 -8.21 -9.96 -11.29
N VAL A 485 -9.19 -10.15 -12.20
CA VAL A 485 -9.33 -9.32 -13.42
C VAL A 485 -9.53 -7.85 -13.07
N ARG A 486 -10.37 -7.56 -12.06
CA ARG A 486 -10.57 -6.19 -11.57
C ARG A 486 -9.28 -5.59 -11.03
N ALA A 487 -8.57 -6.32 -10.18
CA ALA A 487 -7.29 -5.88 -9.62
C ALA A 487 -6.22 -5.65 -10.70
N TRP A 488 -6.19 -6.48 -11.76
CA TRP A 488 -5.30 -6.33 -12.91
C TRP A 488 -5.60 -5.06 -13.71
N LEU A 489 -6.88 -4.79 -14.03
CA LEU A 489 -7.28 -3.55 -14.71
C LEU A 489 -6.94 -2.31 -13.86
N ASP A 490 -7.34 -2.31 -12.58
CA ASP A 490 -7.08 -1.21 -11.65
C ASP A 490 -5.58 -0.93 -11.49
N HIS A 491 -4.77 -1.98 -11.38
CA HIS A 491 -3.32 -1.83 -11.28
C HIS A 491 -2.74 -1.15 -12.52
N HIS A 492 -3.17 -1.55 -13.71
CA HIS A 492 -2.67 -0.98 -14.95
C HIS A 492 -3.13 0.46 -15.17
N HIS A 493 -4.36 0.82 -14.78
CA HIS A 493 -4.82 2.20 -14.76
C HIS A 493 -4.05 3.03 -13.72
N PHE A 494 -3.77 2.48 -12.56
CA PHE A 494 -2.99 3.16 -11.53
C PHE A 494 -1.56 3.47 -12.00
N VAL A 495 -0.84 2.47 -12.53
CA VAL A 495 0.57 2.64 -12.92
C VAL A 495 0.78 3.33 -14.28
N SER A 496 -0.28 3.53 -15.09
CA SER A 496 -0.16 4.30 -16.34
C SER A 496 0.09 5.77 -16.07
N ASP A 497 -0.57 6.32 -15.05
CA ASP A 497 -0.56 7.74 -14.71
C ASP A 497 0.12 8.01 -13.35
N TYR A 498 0.75 6.99 -12.75
CA TYR A 498 1.37 7.11 -11.44
C TYR A 498 2.52 8.13 -11.41
N HIS A 499 2.32 9.15 -10.57
CA HIS A 499 3.36 10.09 -10.17
C HIS A 499 3.63 9.94 -8.67
N SER A 500 4.91 9.81 -8.32
CA SER A 500 5.28 9.67 -6.92
C SER A 500 5.06 10.97 -6.15
N PRO A 501 4.29 10.95 -5.05
CA PRO A 501 4.13 12.12 -4.20
C PRO A 501 5.41 12.49 -3.46
N PHE A 502 6.40 11.59 -3.39
CA PHE A 502 7.70 11.88 -2.78
C PHE A 502 8.57 12.82 -3.63
N ASP A 503 8.38 12.86 -4.95
CA ASP A 503 9.15 13.76 -5.81
C ASP A 503 8.81 15.24 -5.54
N GLU A 504 7.51 15.51 -5.33
CA GLU A 504 6.96 16.84 -5.05
C GLU A 504 6.88 17.17 -3.55
N ALA A 505 7.25 16.22 -2.70
CA ALA A 505 7.22 16.41 -1.27
C ALA A 505 8.10 17.60 -0.88
N PRO A 506 7.60 18.47 0.00
CA PRO A 506 8.27 19.72 0.26
C PRO A 506 9.48 19.51 1.18
N ARG A 507 10.64 20.03 0.78
CA ARG A 507 11.93 19.86 1.47
C ARG A 507 12.25 20.98 2.47
N THR A 508 11.67 22.16 2.27
CA THR A 508 11.91 23.33 3.12
C THR A 508 10.63 23.80 3.80
N PRO A 509 10.69 24.41 5.00
CA PRO A 509 9.53 25.04 5.62
C PRO A 509 8.95 26.18 4.77
N SER A 510 7.64 26.34 4.87
CA SER A 510 6.86 27.37 4.20
C SER A 510 7.07 28.71 4.91
N PRO A 511 6.79 29.84 4.24
CA PRO A 511 6.76 31.14 4.91
C PRO A 511 5.77 31.19 6.09
N SER A 512 4.75 30.33 6.05
CA SER A 512 3.72 30.21 7.08
C SER A 512 4.20 29.50 8.34
N PHE A 513 5.18 28.60 8.22
CA PHE A 513 5.64 27.73 9.30
C PHE A 513 6.01 28.50 10.57
N ARG A 514 6.84 29.54 10.48
CA ARG A 514 7.28 30.32 11.66
C ARG A 514 6.12 30.96 12.42
N LYS A 515 5.09 31.42 11.70
CA LYS A 515 3.91 32.03 12.31
C LYS A 515 3.04 30.96 12.98
N ALA A 516 2.90 29.81 12.33
CA ALA A 516 2.17 28.67 12.86
C ALA A 516 2.81 28.09 14.12
N ASP A 517 4.12 27.86 14.08
CA ASP A 517 4.95 27.38 15.20
C ASP A 517 4.80 28.27 16.44
N ALA A 518 4.85 29.60 16.27
CA ALA A 518 4.66 30.55 17.37
C ALA A 518 3.26 30.49 18.03
N LEU A 519 2.25 29.94 17.34
CA LEU A 519 0.89 29.75 17.87
C LEU A 519 0.75 28.43 18.64
N MET A 520 1.65 27.46 18.44
CA MET A 520 1.58 26.17 19.13
C MET A 520 1.82 26.33 20.64
N ARG A 521 1.15 25.48 21.42
CA ARG A 521 1.19 25.47 22.89
C ARG A 521 1.30 24.03 23.37
N PRO A 522 2.53 23.50 23.58
CA PRO A 522 2.72 22.09 23.91
C PRO A 522 1.83 21.58 25.05
N GLY A 523 1.23 20.41 24.86
CA GLY A 523 0.29 19.76 25.79
C GLY A 523 -1.04 20.50 26.00
N GLN A 524 -1.38 21.48 25.15
CA GLN A 524 -2.61 22.26 25.28
C GLN A 524 -3.44 22.25 24.00
N GLN A 525 -4.75 22.36 24.20
CA GLN A 525 -5.70 22.68 23.15
C GLN A 525 -5.70 24.20 22.89
N LEU A 526 -5.70 24.59 21.61
CA LEU A 526 -5.83 26.00 21.23
C LEU A 526 -7.28 26.45 21.35
N SER A 527 -7.51 27.73 21.71
CA SER A 527 -8.84 28.31 21.57
C SER A 527 -9.24 28.41 20.09
N GLU A 528 -10.55 28.42 19.81
CA GLU A 528 -11.06 28.50 18.43
C GLU A 528 -10.44 29.68 17.65
N HIS A 529 -10.24 30.82 18.32
CA HIS A 529 -9.59 31.96 17.69
C HIS A 529 -8.15 31.65 17.27
N ALA A 530 -7.35 31.06 18.15
CA ALA A 530 -5.97 30.70 17.87
C ALA A 530 -5.88 29.59 16.79
N ALA A 531 -6.76 28.59 16.84
CA ALA A 531 -6.88 27.57 15.80
C ALA A 531 -7.18 28.18 14.43
N LYS A 532 -8.11 29.14 14.34
CA LYS A 532 -8.40 29.85 13.08
C LYS A 532 -7.28 30.78 12.63
N GLN A 533 -6.49 31.35 13.53
CA GLN A 533 -5.28 32.08 13.16
C GLN A 533 -4.21 31.15 12.57
N LEU A 534 -4.11 29.92 13.07
CA LEU A 534 -3.25 28.88 12.49
C LEU A 534 -3.71 28.51 11.09
N LEU A 535 -5.00 28.24 10.89
CA LEU A 535 -5.59 27.99 9.55
C LEU A 535 -5.29 29.15 8.58
N ARG A 536 -5.53 30.39 9.02
CA ARG A 536 -5.26 31.59 8.21
C ARG A 536 -3.76 31.75 7.89
N ALA A 537 -2.85 31.32 8.76
CA ALA A 537 -1.41 31.35 8.49
C ALA A 537 -1.05 30.46 7.29
N TYR A 538 -1.70 29.30 7.13
CA TYR A 538 -1.54 28.42 5.97
C TYR A 538 -2.42 28.81 4.77
N GLY A 539 -3.10 29.95 4.81
CA GLY A 539 -3.96 30.44 3.73
C GLY A 539 -5.35 29.80 3.69
N ILE A 540 -5.72 28.97 4.68
CA ILE A 540 -7.07 28.42 4.78
C ILE A 540 -8.03 29.55 5.21
N ARG A 541 -9.06 29.78 4.40
CA ARG A 541 -10.01 30.87 4.63
C ARG A 541 -10.92 30.55 5.82
N VAL A 542 -11.02 31.53 6.72
CA VAL A 542 -11.96 31.52 7.85
C VAL A 542 -12.92 32.72 7.72
N PRO A 543 -14.10 32.71 8.35
CA PRO A 543 -15.03 33.83 8.33
C PRO A 543 -14.39 35.13 8.79
N ARG A 544 -14.96 36.27 8.37
CA ARG A 544 -14.63 37.54 9.02
C ARG A 544 -15.09 37.46 10.46
N GLU A 545 -14.16 37.61 11.40
CA GLU A 545 -14.45 37.46 12.82
C GLU A 545 -13.60 38.40 13.67
N GLN A 546 -14.10 38.74 14.86
CA GLN A 546 -13.37 39.49 15.88
C GLN A 546 -13.62 38.89 17.25
N LEU A 547 -12.54 38.67 18.01
CA LEU A 547 -12.61 38.30 19.42
C LEU A 547 -12.88 39.55 20.26
N VAL A 548 -13.92 39.52 21.10
CA VAL A 548 -14.32 40.65 21.93
C VAL A 548 -14.52 40.23 23.39
N THR A 549 -14.23 41.16 24.29
CA THR A 549 -14.31 40.96 25.76
C THR A 549 -15.37 41.85 26.42
N SER A 550 -16.25 42.49 25.63
CA SER A 550 -17.40 43.22 26.16
C SER A 550 -18.58 43.27 25.17
N ALA A 551 -19.80 43.38 25.69
CA ALA A 551 -21.01 43.54 24.87
C ALA A 551 -20.95 44.77 23.95
N ALA A 552 -20.36 45.87 24.40
CA ALA A 552 -20.19 47.08 23.57
C ALA A 552 -19.22 46.84 22.40
N ALA A 553 -18.13 46.10 22.64
CA ALA A 553 -17.22 45.68 21.57
C ALA A 553 -17.90 44.68 20.62
N ALA A 554 -18.72 43.76 21.12
CA ALA A 554 -19.47 42.81 20.30
C ALA A 554 -20.40 43.51 19.29
N VAL A 555 -21.13 44.55 19.72
CA VAL A 555 -21.99 45.33 18.82
C VAL A 555 -21.18 46.05 17.75
N ARG A 556 -20.03 46.63 18.11
CA ARG A 556 -19.15 47.29 17.11
C ARG A 556 -18.58 46.28 16.12
N ALA A 557 -18.12 45.13 16.59
CA ALA A 557 -17.64 44.04 15.75
C ALA A 557 -18.74 43.55 14.80
N ALA A 558 -19.96 43.34 15.29
CA ALA A 558 -21.10 42.91 14.47
C ALA A 558 -21.43 43.92 13.36
N ALA A 559 -21.38 45.23 13.66
CA ALA A 559 -21.57 46.27 12.66
C ALA A 559 -20.47 46.29 11.58
N GLN A 560 -19.23 45.94 11.93
CA GLN A 560 -18.10 45.85 10.99
C GLN A 560 -18.11 44.57 10.16
N VAL A 561 -18.49 43.44 10.77
CA VAL A 561 -18.61 42.14 10.10
C VAL A 561 -19.79 42.14 9.12
N GLY A 562 -20.92 42.74 9.52
CA GLY A 562 -22.18 42.76 8.78
C GLY A 562 -23.16 41.70 9.26
N TYR A 563 -24.43 42.08 9.42
CA TYR A 563 -25.51 41.19 9.86
C TYR A 563 -26.05 40.30 8.70
N PRO A 564 -26.56 39.09 8.97
CA PRO A 564 -26.59 38.42 10.29
C PRO A 564 -25.21 37.93 10.73
N VAL A 565 -24.99 37.89 12.05
CA VAL A 565 -23.75 37.39 12.67
C VAL A 565 -24.01 36.17 13.56
N VAL A 566 -22.95 35.40 13.77
CA VAL A 566 -22.88 34.30 14.74
C VAL A 566 -21.99 34.75 15.91
N MET A 567 -22.38 34.42 17.14
CA MET A 567 -21.56 34.65 18.33
C MET A 567 -21.21 33.31 18.98
N LYS A 568 -19.91 33.09 19.21
CA LYS A 568 -19.39 31.85 19.83
C LYS A 568 -18.52 32.18 21.03
N ALA A 569 -18.70 31.49 22.14
CA ALA A 569 -17.74 31.58 23.24
C ALA A 569 -16.39 30.97 22.83
N SER A 570 -15.29 31.62 23.19
CA SER A 570 -13.94 31.17 22.83
C SER A 570 -13.07 31.00 24.06
N GLY A 571 -12.44 29.83 24.18
CA GLY A 571 -11.51 29.46 25.25
C GLY A 571 -10.85 28.11 24.93
N ALA A 572 -9.71 27.82 25.55
CA ALA A 572 -8.90 26.63 25.28
C ALA A 572 -9.58 25.30 25.68
N GLN A 573 -10.50 25.32 26.64
CA GLN A 573 -11.12 24.11 27.22
C GLN A 573 -12.58 23.91 26.79
N ILE A 574 -13.00 24.45 25.64
CA ILE A 574 -14.39 24.39 25.19
C ILE A 574 -14.52 23.49 23.94
N ALA A 575 -14.67 22.18 24.17
CA ALA A 575 -14.88 21.21 23.10
C ALA A 575 -16.37 21.15 22.65
N HIS A 576 -17.32 20.96 23.58
CA HIS A 576 -18.76 20.75 23.28
C HIS A 576 -19.60 22.04 23.31
N LYS A 577 -19.21 23.06 22.53
CA LYS A 577 -19.83 24.42 22.58
C LYS A 577 -21.33 24.41 22.31
N THR A 578 -21.76 23.67 21.28
CA THR A 578 -23.18 23.65 20.84
C THR A 578 -24.07 23.01 21.89
N GLU A 579 -23.62 21.93 22.51
CA GLU A 579 -24.34 21.22 23.58
C GLU A 579 -24.50 22.08 24.83
N LEU A 580 -23.49 22.90 25.14
CA LEU A 580 -23.53 23.88 26.23
C LEU A 580 -24.31 25.17 25.88
N GLY A 581 -24.86 25.29 24.67
CA GLY A 581 -25.56 26.50 24.22
C GLY A 581 -24.63 27.71 24.02
N LEU A 582 -23.32 27.49 23.89
CA LEU A 582 -22.27 28.50 23.76
C LEU A 582 -22.11 29.04 22.32
N VAL A 583 -23.11 28.80 21.45
CA VAL A 583 -23.18 29.30 20.08
C VAL A 583 -24.56 29.93 19.84
N LYS A 584 -24.58 31.17 19.37
CA LYS A 584 -25.81 31.91 19.00
C LYS A 584 -25.72 32.32 17.53
N ILE A 585 -26.62 31.78 16.71
CA ILE A 585 -26.66 32.01 15.26
C ILE A 585 -27.77 32.99 14.88
N GLY A 586 -27.70 33.58 13.68
CA GLY A 586 -28.80 34.37 13.11
C GLY A 586 -29.09 35.70 13.81
N LEU A 587 -28.10 36.30 14.47
CA LEU A 587 -28.29 37.57 15.16
C LEU A 587 -28.32 38.70 14.12
N THR A 588 -29.43 39.44 14.05
CA THR A 588 -29.71 40.44 13.00
C THR A 588 -29.71 41.88 13.52
N SER A 589 -29.50 42.10 14.81
CA SER A 589 -29.56 43.43 15.43
C SER A 589 -28.60 43.63 16.59
N ALA A 590 -28.30 44.89 16.90
CA ALA A 590 -27.43 45.26 18.01
C ALA A 590 -27.99 44.87 19.39
N SER A 591 -29.32 44.82 19.55
CA SER A 591 -29.95 44.34 20.79
C SER A 591 -29.70 42.85 20.98
N GLN A 592 -30.02 42.03 19.97
CA GLN A 592 -29.78 40.60 19.98
C GLN A 592 -28.31 40.25 20.28
N VAL A 593 -27.36 41.01 19.71
CA VAL A 593 -25.93 40.84 19.98
C VAL A 593 -25.56 41.12 21.45
N ARG A 594 -26.15 42.14 22.09
CA ARG A 594 -25.89 42.41 23.52
C ARG A 594 -26.46 41.33 24.41
N ASP A 595 -27.66 40.87 24.10
CA ASP A 595 -28.35 39.85 24.89
C ASP A 595 -27.63 38.50 24.76
N ALA A 596 -27.24 38.12 23.54
CA ALA A 596 -26.42 36.95 23.28
C ALA A 596 -25.05 37.02 23.98
N TYR A 597 -24.39 38.18 24.00
CA TYR A 597 -23.12 38.33 24.73
C TYR A 597 -23.29 38.01 26.21
N ARG A 598 -24.31 38.59 26.86
CA ARG A 598 -24.57 38.37 28.30
C ARG A 598 -24.86 36.90 28.58
N GLU A 599 -25.75 36.31 27.78
CA GLU A 599 -26.14 34.91 27.89
C GLU A 599 -24.92 33.98 27.79
N LEU A 600 -24.07 34.15 26.77
CA LEU A 600 -22.85 33.36 26.60
C LEU A 600 -21.90 33.48 27.79
N THR A 601 -21.70 34.70 28.30
CA THR A 601 -20.81 34.91 29.48
C THR A 601 -21.39 34.37 30.78
N ASP A 602 -22.72 34.37 30.93
CA ASP A 602 -23.37 33.84 32.12
C ASP A 602 -23.38 32.31 32.11
N ILE A 603 -23.62 31.68 30.96
CA ILE A 603 -23.47 30.22 30.78
C ILE A 603 -22.03 29.81 31.12
N ALA A 604 -21.02 30.46 30.52
CA ALA A 604 -19.63 30.11 30.78
C ALA A 604 -19.25 30.25 32.26
N ARG A 605 -19.74 31.29 32.95
CA ARG A 605 -19.53 31.46 34.39
C ARG A 605 -20.19 30.35 35.19
N TYR A 606 -21.43 29.98 34.84
CA TYR A 606 -22.18 28.93 35.51
C TYR A 606 -21.51 27.56 35.37
N GLU A 607 -21.02 27.24 34.17
CA GLU A 607 -20.31 26.00 33.85
C GLU A 607 -18.84 26.00 34.33
N GLY A 608 -18.35 27.10 34.92
CA GLY A 608 -16.96 27.21 35.40
C GLY A 608 -15.90 27.25 34.29
N VAL A 609 -16.29 27.64 33.07
CA VAL A 609 -15.44 27.65 31.88
C VAL A 609 -14.73 29.00 31.74
N SER A 610 -13.40 28.99 31.61
CA SER A 610 -12.61 30.19 31.35
C SER A 610 -12.70 30.61 29.88
N LEU A 611 -13.04 31.89 29.63
CA LEU A 611 -13.15 32.47 28.30
C LEU A 611 -11.99 33.42 27.99
N ASP A 612 -11.44 33.29 26.78
CA ASP A 612 -10.61 34.33 26.17
C ASP A 612 -11.49 35.51 25.71
N GLY A 613 -12.75 35.21 25.37
CA GLY A 613 -13.77 36.18 24.96
C GLY A 613 -14.91 35.54 24.17
N VAL A 614 -15.64 36.35 23.43
CA VAL A 614 -16.68 35.92 22.49
C VAL A 614 -16.25 36.28 21.07
N LEU A 615 -16.30 35.33 20.15
CA LEU A 615 -16.08 35.58 18.73
C LEU A 615 -17.37 36.07 18.09
N VAL A 616 -17.31 37.22 17.41
CA VAL A 616 -18.38 37.71 16.54
C VAL A 616 -17.99 37.40 15.10
N CYS A 617 -18.71 36.49 14.46
CA CYS A 617 -18.37 35.89 13.18
C CYS A 617 -19.41 36.19 12.11
N GLN A 618 -18.96 36.33 10.86
CA GLN A 618 -19.82 36.35 9.69
C GLN A 618 -20.61 35.05 9.60
N MET A 619 -21.92 35.14 9.34
CA MET A 619 -22.74 33.97 9.04
C MET A 619 -22.53 33.53 7.58
N VAL A 620 -22.29 32.24 7.37
CA VAL A 620 -22.11 31.62 6.06
C VAL A 620 -23.18 30.54 5.90
N GLU A 621 -24.14 30.75 4.98
CA GLU A 621 -25.38 29.95 4.93
C GLU A 621 -25.48 29.03 3.70
N GLN A 622 -24.59 29.16 2.72
CA GLN A 622 -24.67 28.42 1.46
C GLN A 622 -23.46 27.52 1.30
N GLY A 623 -23.69 26.25 0.99
CA GLY A 623 -22.62 25.30 0.66
C GLY A 623 -22.92 23.87 1.10
N VAL A 624 -21.90 23.04 0.97
CA VAL A 624 -21.85 21.68 1.50
C VAL A 624 -20.92 21.69 2.71
N GLU A 625 -21.40 21.20 3.85
CA GLU A 625 -20.56 21.02 5.04
C GLU A 625 -19.65 19.82 4.83
N MET A 626 -18.36 20.03 5.00
CA MET A 626 -17.30 19.03 4.94
C MET A 626 -16.55 19.00 6.27
N VAL A 627 -15.84 17.92 6.51
CA VAL A 627 -14.82 17.82 7.56
C VAL A 627 -13.46 17.59 6.90
N VAL A 628 -12.44 18.29 7.38
CA VAL A 628 -11.04 18.02 7.02
C VAL A 628 -10.23 18.01 8.31
N GLY A 629 -9.48 16.93 8.55
CA GLY A 629 -8.76 16.77 9.81
C GLY A 629 -7.37 16.15 9.65
N VAL A 630 -6.59 16.25 10.71
CA VAL A 630 -5.31 15.57 10.90
C VAL A 630 -5.38 14.79 12.19
N THR A 631 -5.04 13.50 12.12
CA THR A 631 -4.75 12.69 13.30
C THR A 631 -3.35 12.10 13.18
N HIS A 632 -2.91 11.37 14.20
CA HIS A 632 -1.61 10.71 14.17
C HIS A 632 -1.80 9.21 14.38
N ASP A 633 -1.40 8.45 13.38
CA ASP A 633 -1.28 7.00 13.45
C ASP A 633 0.11 6.61 13.94
N GLU A 634 0.19 5.59 14.79
CA GLU A 634 1.44 5.13 15.40
C GLU A 634 2.46 4.59 14.37
N LEU A 635 1.97 4.03 13.26
CA LEU A 635 2.79 3.41 12.23
C LEU A 635 3.18 4.39 11.12
N PHE A 636 2.22 5.19 10.64
CA PHE A 636 2.43 6.06 9.48
C PHE A 636 2.73 7.52 9.84
N GLY A 637 2.48 7.92 11.09
CA GLY A 637 2.62 9.29 11.56
C GLY A 637 1.37 10.12 11.24
N PRO A 638 1.50 11.38 10.78
CA PRO A 638 0.32 12.19 10.47
C PRO A 638 -0.53 11.54 9.37
N THR A 639 -1.84 11.65 9.49
CA THR A 639 -2.83 11.26 8.48
C THR A 639 -3.74 12.44 8.19
N VAL A 640 -4.29 12.52 6.99
CA VAL A 640 -5.27 13.54 6.61
C VAL A 640 -6.58 12.86 6.24
N THR A 641 -7.67 13.32 6.85
CA THR A 641 -9.02 12.82 6.60
C THR A 641 -9.87 13.89 5.93
N VAL A 642 -10.67 13.51 4.95
CA VAL A 642 -11.75 14.34 4.39
C VAL A 642 -13.05 13.55 4.38
N GLY A 643 -14.15 14.18 4.72
CA GLY A 643 -15.47 13.55 4.72
C GLY A 643 -16.59 14.58 4.63
N LEU A 644 -17.83 14.10 4.47
CA LEU A 644 -18.99 14.96 4.64
C LEU A 644 -19.07 15.43 6.10
N GLY A 645 -19.31 16.73 6.31
CA GLY A 645 -19.31 17.41 7.60
C GLY A 645 -20.69 17.48 8.27
N GLY A 646 -20.72 18.06 9.48
CA GLY A 646 -21.94 18.25 10.26
C GLY A 646 -22.42 16.99 11.00
N VAL A 647 -23.70 16.94 11.38
CA VAL A 647 -24.28 15.83 12.19
C VAL A 647 -24.22 14.48 11.48
N LEU A 648 -24.05 14.47 10.16
CA LEU A 648 -24.05 13.24 9.36
C LEU A 648 -22.71 12.48 9.40
N VAL A 649 -21.61 13.12 9.83
CA VAL A 649 -20.25 12.51 9.88
C VAL A 649 -20.25 11.25 10.75
N GLU A 650 -20.70 11.40 12.00
CA GLU A 650 -20.65 10.35 13.03
C GLU A 650 -21.55 9.16 12.71
N VAL A 651 -22.60 9.40 11.91
CA VAL A 651 -23.60 8.38 11.59
C VAL A 651 -23.20 7.60 10.33
N LEU A 652 -22.69 8.28 9.30
CA LEU A 652 -22.48 7.67 7.99
C LEU A 652 -21.10 7.03 7.82
N HIS A 653 -20.12 7.40 8.65
CA HIS A 653 -18.72 6.95 8.51
C HIS A 653 -18.19 7.13 7.07
N ASP A 654 -18.58 8.24 6.44
CA ASP A 654 -18.26 8.56 5.04
C ASP A 654 -17.04 9.50 4.97
N ALA A 655 -15.86 8.89 5.09
CA ALA A 655 -14.59 9.60 5.10
C ALA A 655 -13.54 8.84 4.30
N ALA A 656 -12.62 9.59 3.70
CA ALA A 656 -11.43 9.11 3.04
C ALA A 656 -10.19 9.59 3.79
N VAL A 657 -9.18 8.72 3.88
CA VAL A 657 -7.92 8.97 4.58
C VAL A 657 -6.76 8.90 3.59
N ARG A 658 -5.70 9.68 3.83
CA ARG A 658 -4.40 9.60 3.16
C ARG A 658 -3.25 9.83 4.13
N VAL A 659 -2.08 9.30 3.78
CA VAL A 659 -0.83 9.51 4.53
C VAL A 659 0.04 10.50 3.75
N PRO A 660 0.35 11.70 4.30
CA PRO A 660 1.27 12.63 3.66
C PRO A 660 2.69 12.04 3.45
N PRO A 661 3.38 12.40 2.35
CA PRO A 661 2.93 13.30 1.30
C PRO A 661 1.98 12.62 0.31
N PHE A 662 1.07 13.40 -0.27
CA PHE A 662 0.21 13.02 -1.39
C PHE A 662 -0.05 14.22 -2.33
N GLY A 663 -0.34 13.94 -3.60
CA GLY A 663 -0.55 14.96 -4.64
C GLY A 663 -1.99 15.47 -4.76
N GLU A 664 -2.21 16.39 -5.72
CA GLU A 664 -3.55 16.91 -6.05
C GLU A 664 -4.51 15.81 -6.53
N GLU A 665 -4.02 14.90 -7.37
CA GLU A 665 -4.80 13.77 -7.89
C GLU A 665 -5.30 12.87 -6.75
N GLN A 666 -4.41 12.47 -5.85
CA GLN A 666 -4.77 11.66 -4.68
C GLN A 666 -5.77 12.39 -3.77
N ALA A 667 -5.68 13.72 -3.64
CA ALA A 667 -6.66 14.52 -2.91
C ALA A 667 -8.03 14.59 -3.63
N ARG A 668 -8.06 14.55 -4.97
CA ARG A 668 -9.31 14.44 -5.74
C ARG A 668 -9.93 13.05 -5.59
N ASP A 669 -9.12 11.99 -5.59
CA ASP A 669 -9.58 10.62 -5.37
C ASP A 669 -10.26 10.44 -4.01
N MET A 670 -9.72 11.06 -2.96
CA MET A 670 -10.37 11.10 -1.64
C MET A 670 -11.81 11.61 -1.72
N LEU A 671 -12.11 12.58 -2.61
CA LEU A 671 -13.46 13.11 -2.78
C LEU A 671 -14.36 12.16 -3.59
N THR A 672 -13.79 11.43 -4.54
CA THR A 672 -14.51 10.44 -5.36
C THR A 672 -14.89 9.20 -4.55
N GLU A 673 -14.10 8.87 -3.52
CA GLU A 673 -14.37 7.76 -2.58
C GLU A 673 -15.56 7.99 -1.67
N LEU A 674 -15.97 9.25 -1.47
CA LEU A 674 -17.08 9.57 -0.60
C LEU A 674 -18.39 9.04 -1.19
N ARG A 675 -19.13 8.24 -0.41
CA ARG A 675 -20.45 7.71 -0.79
C ARG A 675 -21.44 8.84 -1.07
N GLY A 676 -21.31 9.95 -0.35
CA GLY A 676 -22.12 11.14 -0.52
C GLY A 676 -21.55 12.16 -1.52
N ARG A 677 -20.58 11.77 -2.37
CA ARG A 677 -19.98 12.62 -3.41
C ARG A 677 -20.99 13.40 -4.24
N ALA A 678 -22.15 12.80 -4.56
CA ALA A 678 -23.22 13.45 -5.32
C ALA A 678 -23.70 14.78 -4.71
N LEU A 679 -23.56 14.99 -3.40
CA LEU A 679 -23.86 16.28 -2.75
C LEU A 679 -22.94 17.40 -3.25
N LEU A 680 -21.69 17.09 -3.55
CA LEU A 680 -20.70 18.02 -4.07
C LEU A 680 -20.95 18.37 -5.54
N ASP A 681 -21.59 17.48 -6.30
CA ASP A 681 -21.97 17.73 -7.70
C ASP A 681 -23.24 18.58 -7.84
N GLY A 682 -23.96 18.79 -6.74
CA GLY A 682 -25.19 19.57 -6.68
C GLY A 682 -26.44 18.68 -6.77
N VAL A 683 -27.26 18.71 -5.71
CA VAL A 683 -28.52 17.95 -5.62
C VAL A 683 -29.72 18.88 -5.50
N ARG A 684 -30.85 18.47 -6.08
CA ARG A 684 -32.16 19.13 -5.95
C ARG A 684 -32.12 20.64 -6.29
N GLY A 685 -31.41 21.01 -7.36
CA GLY A 685 -31.30 22.39 -7.83
C GLY A 685 -30.28 23.25 -7.09
N ARG A 686 -29.52 22.68 -6.15
CA ARG A 686 -28.34 23.36 -5.59
C ARG A 686 -27.19 23.39 -6.61
N PRO A 687 -26.41 24.48 -6.66
CA PRO A 687 -25.24 24.55 -7.54
C PRO A 687 -24.14 23.56 -7.09
N PRO A 688 -23.27 23.11 -8.01
CA PRO A 688 -22.09 22.32 -7.66
C PRO A 688 -21.16 23.07 -6.70
N ALA A 689 -20.52 22.32 -5.81
CA ALA A 689 -19.55 22.83 -4.83
C ALA A 689 -18.20 23.18 -5.50
N ASP A 690 -17.43 24.05 -4.84
CA ASP A 690 -16.08 24.43 -5.25
C ASP A 690 -15.03 23.38 -4.86
N LEU A 691 -14.92 22.35 -5.68
CA LEU A 691 -14.01 21.22 -5.45
C LEU A 691 -12.54 21.61 -5.45
N ASP A 692 -12.15 22.55 -6.31
CA ASP A 692 -10.75 22.97 -6.43
C ASP A 692 -10.32 23.69 -5.14
N ALA A 693 -11.21 24.49 -4.55
CA ALA A 693 -10.96 25.10 -3.26
C ALA A 693 -10.93 24.07 -2.11
N LEU A 694 -11.74 23.02 -2.16
CA LEU A 694 -11.69 21.93 -1.18
C LEU A 694 -10.35 21.18 -1.26
N VAL A 695 -9.92 20.82 -2.48
CA VAL A 695 -8.61 20.18 -2.72
C VAL A 695 -7.48 21.06 -2.22
N GLU A 696 -7.51 22.37 -2.51
CA GLU A 696 -6.50 23.32 -2.01
C GLU A 696 -6.44 23.34 -0.47
N VAL A 697 -7.59 23.26 0.22
CA VAL A 697 -7.63 23.15 1.68
C VAL A 697 -7.00 21.84 2.15
N VAL A 698 -7.32 20.70 1.54
CA VAL A 698 -6.74 19.39 1.88
C VAL A 698 -5.21 19.41 1.70
N LEU A 699 -4.71 19.96 0.59
CA LEU A 699 -3.25 20.09 0.36
C LEU A 699 -2.59 21.03 1.38
N ARG A 700 -3.25 22.12 1.79
CA ARG A 700 -2.74 23.01 2.86
C ARG A 700 -2.74 22.32 4.22
N VAL A 701 -3.73 21.50 4.51
CA VAL A 701 -3.81 20.71 5.74
C VAL A 701 -2.71 19.65 5.77
N GLN A 702 -2.44 18.94 4.66
CA GLN A 702 -1.29 18.03 4.58
C GLN A 702 0.03 18.77 4.85
N ARG A 703 0.18 19.97 4.26
CA ARG A 703 1.38 20.78 4.41
C ARG A 703 1.60 21.15 5.87
N MET A 704 0.52 21.53 6.55
CA MET A 704 0.53 21.78 7.99
C MET A 704 0.90 20.53 8.79
N ALA A 705 0.36 19.37 8.43
CA ALA A 705 0.65 18.10 9.10
C ALA A 705 2.13 17.68 8.97
N LEU A 706 2.73 17.88 7.79
CA LEU A 706 4.15 17.62 7.55
C LEU A 706 5.04 18.59 8.35
N GLU A 707 4.74 19.89 8.31
CA GLU A 707 5.57 20.91 8.96
C GLU A 707 5.45 20.89 10.49
N LEU A 708 4.25 20.64 11.02
CA LEU A 708 3.97 20.66 12.45
C LEU A 708 3.89 19.26 13.06
N GLY A 709 4.27 18.18 12.37
CA GLY A 709 4.04 16.80 12.84
C GLY A 709 4.65 16.44 14.21
N GLY A 710 5.69 17.17 14.64
CA GLY A 710 6.26 17.04 15.99
C GLY A 710 5.44 17.76 17.09
N GLN A 711 4.52 18.65 16.73
CA GLN A 711 3.81 19.55 17.65
C GLN A 711 2.28 19.46 17.51
N LEU A 712 1.75 19.12 16.34
CA LEU A 712 0.32 18.97 16.08
C LEU A 712 -0.08 17.52 16.40
N ALA A 713 -0.93 17.35 17.41
CA ALA A 713 -1.50 16.05 17.74
C ALA A 713 -2.76 15.80 16.90
N GLU A 714 -3.61 16.82 16.79
CA GLU A 714 -4.91 16.72 16.15
C GLU A 714 -5.31 18.07 15.55
N LEU A 715 -5.91 18.04 14.37
CA LEU A 715 -6.65 19.15 13.76
C LEU A 715 -8.02 18.62 13.33
N ASP A 716 -9.08 19.32 13.67
CA ASP A 716 -10.42 19.05 13.13
C ASP A 716 -11.04 20.36 12.63
N ILE A 717 -11.28 20.45 11.31
CA ILE A 717 -12.01 21.55 10.68
C ILE A 717 -13.43 21.07 10.41
N ASN A 718 -14.32 21.27 11.38
CA ASN A 718 -15.70 20.83 11.29
C ASN A 718 -16.69 21.88 11.84
N PRO A 719 -17.52 22.52 11.00
CA PRO A 719 -17.63 22.32 9.57
C PRO A 719 -16.65 23.19 8.75
N LEU A 720 -16.09 22.61 7.70
CA LEU A 720 -15.57 23.31 6.52
C LEU A 720 -16.71 23.50 5.52
N MET A 721 -17.15 24.73 5.31
CA MET A 721 -18.22 25.03 4.35
C MET A 721 -17.64 25.20 2.94
N VAL A 722 -17.98 24.30 2.03
CA VAL A 722 -17.60 24.40 0.61
C VAL A 722 -18.69 25.13 -0.15
N LEU A 723 -18.39 26.34 -0.62
CA LEU A 723 -19.33 27.22 -1.29
C LEU A 723 -19.58 26.78 -2.74
N PRO A 724 -20.55 27.37 -3.46
CA PRO A 724 -20.73 27.09 -4.87
C PRO A 724 -19.45 27.34 -5.68
N ARG A 725 -19.28 26.61 -6.78
CA ARG A 725 -18.09 26.67 -7.63
C ARG A 725 -17.61 28.10 -7.90
N GLY A 726 -16.32 28.35 -7.66
CA GLY A 726 -15.65 29.64 -7.81
C GLY A 726 -15.77 30.58 -6.60
N GLN A 727 -16.42 30.17 -5.51
CA GLN A 727 -16.60 30.99 -4.30
C GLN A 727 -15.68 30.57 -3.13
N GLY A 728 -15.03 29.41 -3.23
CA GLY A 728 -14.06 28.91 -2.26
C GLY A 728 -14.63 27.98 -1.17
N ALA A 729 -13.78 27.63 -0.20
CA ALA A 729 -14.17 26.91 1.02
C ALA A 729 -13.83 27.77 2.26
N VAL A 730 -14.63 27.65 3.33
CA VAL A 730 -14.51 28.48 4.54
C VAL A 730 -14.60 27.61 5.79
N ALA A 731 -13.55 27.58 6.60
CA ALA A 731 -13.50 26.87 7.88
C ALA A 731 -14.31 27.60 8.95
N LEU A 732 -15.51 27.12 9.25
CA LEU A 732 -16.44 27.78 10.18
C LEU A 732 -16.09 27.52 11.65
N ASP A 733 -15.50 26.36 11.92
CA ASP A 733 -14.94 25.97 13.21
C ASP A 733 -13.60 25.25 13.01
N ALA A 734 -12.82 25.19 14.09
CA ALA A 734 -11.55 24.48 14.13
C ALA A 734 -11.18 24.09 15.56
N LEU A 735 -10.80 22.83 15.73
CA LEU A 735 -10.16 22.30 16.94
C LEU A 735 -8.71 21.96 16.62
N VAL A 736 -7.79 22.36 17.50
CA VAL A 736 -6.37 22.05 17.38
C VAL A 736 -5.84 21.60 18.74
N VAL A 737 -5.25 20.41 18.78
CA VAL A 737 -4.57 19.85 19.96
C VAL A 737 -3.08 19.80 19.68
N CYS A 738 -2.29 20.39 20.59
CA CYS A 738 -0.83 20.33 20.52
C CYS A 738 -0.30 19.14 21.32
N ARG A 739 0.81 18.56 20.87
CA ARG A 739 1.55 17.49 21.55
C ARG A 739 2.26 17.95 22.80
#